data_AF-U4R399-F1
#
_entry.id   AF-U4R399-F1
#
_cell.length_a   1.000
_cell.length_b   1.000
_cell.length_c   1.000
_cell.angle_alpha   90.00
_cell.angle_beta   90.00
_cell.angle_gamma   90.00
#
_symmetry.space_group_name_H-M   'P 1'
#
loop_
_entity.id
_entity.type
_entity.pdbx_description
1 polymer ?
#
loop_
_entity_poly.entity_id
_entity_poly.type
_entity_poly.pdbx_seq_one_letter_code
_entity_poly.pdbx_strand_id
1 'polypeptide(L)'
;MDIERGCLEVLFKRIPNSYFLNEIVNGNPQRKNSYSRISKKVFCEYSASVFPHYTINETENIYDFLDVKLSEDYGVFGFVADVAGKFLTYDESEPQCVYEQILRWRDISFKLGQDLFTSAYLAKIDTLFNQRTEFFAWSPIIKTDNKRLHNILKKGIAENHFHLNGSTQIFALNWASIMNYIANRQKDFRQIDSYMDSKLFVETDSIIKKSLYSECMTAAFIRLYLFNCIKYNKTSPQLEDAFKAGDLDVMWVAELQREINSLKAEYGFQTEHGYLDYALEKNDIRLNSNDNKVLAGERKFLYECFLWVFQNKFNDFQKDCFYIYLIIKNLFRSELIQVNERLGFKNFCLYQDRKEIFIEGFKQYKHELIRMAINSTIKSQNVVSLEARICPKKDGMANIKAIREIDGHAKEKNKLKLKTKPKHFFVLHFPKLPDTGKFVDYTPRNSKMRKKVETWTKSIVQLLETDGKTRYRVKGIDACTHEIGCRPEVFAQSFRYLANFNIIKKSVVDESTEPVKLSATYHVGEDFLDIVDGLRAIDEAILFCNLKRGSRLGHALALGINPQDYYELKNYNLVLSMLDIIDDTAWMLEKSKEFGLNLSYSLTSWLENTFYDYFKAVYGHIAGLGENISAHDYYCAWKLRGDKPDIYCKSAAELKGYLNYIEQPLLQSEYYEVNRRIPDSIRENTKFNGLYFAYHFDKKVRELGNRQTDFKVNKEYVNLVTEIQNKMMVDISRKGIAIETNPSSNYLIGTIKKYDQHPIIRFNNLGLETDNEKINESPLISVSINTDDQGVFDTMLENEYALLAYALEKSVDENGRDRYKPEMVYRWLDNIRNLGIEQVF
;
A
#
# COMPACT_ATOMS: atom_id res chain seq x y z
N MET A 1 10.04 -20.62 17.49
CA MET A 1 9.97 -20.68 16.01
C MET A 1 10.71 -19.52 15.33
N ASP A 2 11.25 -18.53 16.06
CA ASP A 2 11.92 -17.39 15.41
C ASP A 2 13.19 -17.81 14.66
N ILE A 3 13.99 -18.71 15.24
CA ILE A 3 15.17 -19.30 14.59
C ILE A 3 14.80 -20.01 13.29
N GLU A 4 13.79 -20.87 13.30
CA GLU A 4 13.37 -21.63 12.11
C GLU A 4 12.91 -20.71 10.97
N ARG A 5 12.11 -19.68 11.29
CA ARG A 5 11.66 -18.67 10.32
C ARG A 5 12.85 -17.87 9.77
N GLY A 6 13.79 -17.48 10.62
CA GLY A 6 15.00 -16.79 10.21
C GLY A 6 15.88 -17.65 9.30
N CYS A 7 16.06 -18.93 9.60
CA CYS A 7 16.79 -19.86 8.72
C CYS A 7 16.16 -19.95 7.33
N LEU A 8 14.84 -20.08 7.23
CA LEU A 8 14.13 -20.09 5.95
C LEU A 8 14.26 -18.75 5.21
N GLU A 9 14.22 -17.61 5.91
CA GLU A 9 14.49 -16.30 5.31
C GLU A 9 15.91 -16.25 4.72
N VAL A 10 16.92 -16.74 5.44
CA VAL A 10 18.30 -16.79 4.93
C VAL A 10 18.38 -17.64 3.66
N LEU A 11 17.83 -18.86 3.69
CA LEU A 11 17.91 -19.82 2.59
C LEU A 11 17.20 -19.37 1.31
N PHE A 12 15.99 -18.82 1.43
CA PHE A 12 15.15 -18.49 0.26
C PHE A 12 15.23 -17.02 -0.18
N LYS A 13 15.67 -16.11 0.70
CA LYS A 13 15.70 -14.67 0.41
C LYS A 13 17.11 -14.10 0.40
N ARG A 14 18.04 -14.55 1.24
CA ARG A 14 19.36 -13.90 1.37
C ARG A 14 20.44 -14.53 0.52
N ILE A 15 20.53 -15.86 0.47
CA ILE A 15 21.58 -16.56 -0.26
C ILE A 15 21.32 -16.48 -1.77
N PRO A 16 22.24 -15.95 -2.59
CA PRO A 16 22.11 -15.91 -4.03
C PRO A 16 22.02 -17.32 -4.64
N ASN A 17 21.17 -17.48 -5.66
CA ASN A 17 21.00 -18.77 -6.33
C ASN A 17 22.28 -19.26 -7.06
N SER A 18 23.24 -18.36 -7.33
CA SER A 18 24.51 -18.67 -7.99
C SER A 18 25.34 -19.70 -7.21
N TYR A 19 25.24 -19.74 -5.87
CA TYR A 19 25.89 -20.75 -5.04
C TYR A 19 25.40 -22.18 -5.31
N PHE A 20 24.17 -22.33 -5.81
CA PHE A 20 23.58 -23.62 -6.17
C PHE A 20 23.75 -23.91 -7.67
N LEU A 21 23.50 -22.92 -8.53
CA LEU A 21 23.68 -23.05 -9.98
C LEU A 21 25.12 -23.45 -10.35
N ASN A 22 26.12 -22.85 -9.72
CA ASN A 22 27.53 -23.15 -10.03
C ASN A 22 27.91 -24.59 -9.65
N GLU A 23 27.31 -25.18 -8.62
CA GLU A 23 27.55 -26.58 -8.23
C GLU A 23 26.97 -27.56 -9.27
N ILE A 24 25.85 -27.19 -9.90
CA ILE A 24 25.24 -27.95 -11.00
C ILE A 24 26.11 -27.87 -12.26
N VAL A 25 26.47 -26.65 -12.69
CA VAL A 25 27.21 -26.40 -13.94
C VAL A 25 28.63 -26.98 -13.87
N ASN A 26 29.30 -26.86 -12.73
CA ASN A 26 30.68 -27.37 -12.57
C ASN A 26 30.77 -28.88 -12.31
N GLY A 27 29.63 -29.59 -12.19
CA GLY A 27 29.61 -31.05 -12.04
C GLY A 27 30.28 -31.58 -10.76
N ASN A 28 30.31 -30.81 -9.67
CA ASN A 28 31.00 -31.19 -8.44
C ASN A 28 30.30 -32.40 -7.76
N PRO A 29 30.97 -33.56 -7.60
CA PRO A 29 30.32 -34.77 -7.07
C PRO A 29 29.91 -34.67 -5.60
N GLN A 30 30.57 -33.81 -4.81
CA GLN A 30 30.30 -33.63 -3.37
C GLN A 30 29.50 -32.37 -3.04
N ARG A 31 28.85 -31.75 -4.05
CA ARG A 31 28.11 -30.47 -4.02
C ARG A 31 28.10 -29.78 -2.65
N LYS A 32 28.88 -28.72 -2.49
CA LYS A 32 28.99 -28.03 -1.19
C LYS A 32 27.69 -27.33 -0.79
N ASN A 33 26.87 -26.96 -1.78
CA ASN A 33 25.57 -26.35 -1.60
C ASN A 33 24.56 -27.07 -2.53
N SER A 34 23.44 -27.52 -1.96
CA SER A 34 22.34 -28.22 -2.64
C SER A 34 21.02 -27.99 -1.87
N TYR A 35 19.93 -28.61 -2.29
CA TYR A 35 18.65 -28.60 -1.57
C TYR A 35 18.74 -29.18 -0.14
N SER A 36 19.74 -30.02 0.15
CA SER A 36 19.94 -30.70 1.44
C SER A 36 21.19 -30.26 2.18
N ARG A 37 21.96 -29.30 1.64
CA ARG A 37 23.22 -28.86 2.27
C ARG A 37 23.53 -27.41 1.94
N ILE A 38 24.06 -26.68 2.91
CA ILE A 38 24.62 -25.33 2.70
C ILE A 38 25.93 -25.23 3.46
N SER A 39 26.97 -24.64 2.87
CA SER A 39 28.23 -24.48 3.60
C SER A 39 28.08 -23.48 4.76
N LYS A 40 28.66 -23.82 5.93
CA LYS A 40 28.68 -22.95 7.13
C LYS A 40 29.12 -21.52 6.82
N LYS A 41 30.17 -21.37 6.01
CA LYS A 41 30.69 -20.07 5.58
C LYS A 41 29.60 -19.23 4.88
N VAL A 42 28.94 -19.81 3.88
CA VAL A 42 27.90 -19.10 3.11
C VAL A 42 26.71 -18.77 4.01
N PHE A 43 26.25 -19.71 4.83
CA PHE A 43 25.13 -19.41 5.74
C PHE A 43 25.46 -18.26 6.70
N CYS A 44 26.62 -18.31 7.36
CA CYS A 44 27.03 -17.29 8.34
C CYS A 44 27.25 -15.91 7.70
N GLU A 45 27.68 -15.86 6.44
CA GLU A 45 27.87 -14.60 5.71
C GLU A 45 26.53 -13.86 5.48
N TYR A 46 25.48 -14.58 5.14
CA TYR A 46 24.18 -14.00 4.80
C TYR A 46 23.20 -13.90 5.99
N SER A 47 23.43 -14.67 7.05
CA SER A 47 22.57 -14.70 8.25
C SER A 47 22.62 -13.40 9.07
N ALA A 48 23.70 -12.64 9.02
CA ALA A 48 23.85 -11.38 9.76
C ALA A 48 22.74 -10.35 9.46
N SER A 49 22.20 -10.38 8.24
CA SER A 49 21.09 -9.50 7.83
C SER A 49 19.74 -9.87 8.46
N VAL A 50 19.58 -11.12 8.88
CA VAL A 50 18.35 -11.69 9.45
C VAL A 50 18.44 -11.82 10.97
N PHE A 51 19.65 -12.05 11.50
CA PHE A 51 19.96 -12.17 12.91
C PHE A 51 20.89 -11.03 13.39
N PRO A 52 20.51 -9.74 13.23
CA PRO A 52 21.41 -8.61 13.48
C PRO A 52 21.81 -8.44 14.96
N HIS A 53 21.11 -9.11 15.88
CA HIS A 53 21.37 -9.05 17.32
C HIS A 53 22.11 -10.29 17.86
N TYR A 54 22.47 -11.24 16.99
CA TYR A 54 23.18 -12.45 17.36
C TYR A 54 24.67 -12.29 17.07
N THR A 55 25.51 -12.77 17.97
CA THR A 55 26.95 -12.85 17.78
C THR A 55 27.32 -13.89 16.72
N ILE A 56 28.59 -13.87 16.27
CA ILE A 56 29.10 -14.87 15.33
C ILE A 56 28.95 -16.28 15.92
N ASN A 57 29.30 -16.49 17.18
CA ASN A 57 29.18 -17.81 17.84
C ASN A 57 27.72 -18.29 17.90
N GLU A 58 26.77 -17.40 18.19
CA GLU A 58 25.36 -17.78 18.20
C GLU A 58 24.85 -18.07 16.79
N THR A 59 25.35 -17.35 15.78
CA THR A 59 25.06 -17.64 14.36
C THR A 59 25.59 -19.01 13.94
N GLU A 60 26.76 -19.40 14.43
CA GLU A 60 27.30 -20.75 14.21
C GLU A 60 26.44 -21.83 14.88
N ASN A 61 25.93 -21.60 16.09
CA ASN A 61 24.97 -22.51 16.72
C ASN A 61 23.66 -22.62 15.94
N ILE A 62 23.19 -21.52 15.34
CA ILE A 62 22.03 -21.53 14.44
C ILE A 62 22.32 -22.34 13.18
N TYR A 63 23.54 -22.26 12.63
CA TYR A 63 23.95 -23.11 11.52
C TYR A 63 23.92 -24.59 11.91
N ASP A 64 24.47 -24.97 13.06
CA ASP A 64 24.49 -26.36 13.50
C ASP A 64 23.05 -26.90 13.69
N PHE A 65 22.13 -26.07 14.21
CA PHE A 65 20.71 -26.38 14.24
C PHE A 65 20.12 -26.58 12.83
N LEU A 66 20.45 -25.71 11.88
CA LEU A 66 19.97 -25.80 10.50
C LEU A 66 20.54 -27.04 9.77
N ASP A 67 21.81 -27.37 9.97
CA ASP A 67 22.48 -28.49 9.31
C ASP A 67 21.80 -29.82 9.65
N VAL A 68 21.38 -29.98 10.91
CA VAL A 68 20.54 -31.10 11.35
C VAL A 68 19.21 -31.11 10.59
N LYS A 69 18.53 -29.95 10.49
CA LYS A 69 17.25 -29.83 9.79
C LYS A 69 17.35 -30.12 8.28
N LEU A 70 18.44 -29.75 7.63
CA LEU A 70 18.67 -30.05 6.21
C LEU A 70 19.13 -31.50 5.95
N SER A 71 19.68 -32.15 6.97
CA SER A 71 20.07 -33.56 6.91
C SER A 71 18.90 -34.53 7.14
N GLU A 72 17.76 -34.03 7.64
CA GLU A 72 16.50 -34.79 7.75
C GLU A 72 15.90 -35.08 6.36
N ASP A 73 14.89 -35.95 6.31
CA ASP A 73 14.27 -36.39 5.07
C ASP A 73 13.81 -35.20 4.20
N TYR A 74 14.16 -35.27 2.91
CA TYR A 74 13.78 -34.28 1.89
C TYR A 74 14.42 -32.89 2.02
N GLY A 75 15.40 -32.71 2.93
CA GLY A 75 16.19 -31.48 3.06
C GLY A 75 15.35 -30.21 3.25
N VAL A 76 15.66 -29.15 2.52
CA VAL A 76 14.95 -27.86 2.63
C VAL A 76 13.44 -27.98 2.38
N PHE A 77 13.00 -28.94 1.55
CA PHE A 77 11.58 -29.15 1.28
C PHE A 77 10.84 -29.75 2.48
N GLY A 78 11.47 -30.69 3.17
CA GLY A 78 10.98 -31.23 4.44
C GLY A 78 10.89 -30.13 5.49
N PHE A 79 11.95 -29.34 5.63
CA PHE A 79 11.98 -28.23 6.58
C PHE A 79 10.87 -27.18 6.34
N VAL A 80 10.61 -26.81 5.09
CA VAL A 80 9.48 -25.92 4.74
C VAL A 80 8.14 -26.53 5.12
N ALA A 81 7.91 -27.81 4.81
CA ALA A 81 6.66 -28.50 5.13
C ALA A 81 6.45 -28.64 6.64
N ASP A 82 7.50 -28.92 7.41
CA ASP A 82 7.46 -29.03 8.86
C ASP A 82 7.13 -27.69 9.51
N VAL A 83 7.73 -26.60 9.03
CA VAL A 83 7.40 -25.24 9.49
C VAL A 83 5.96 -24.89 9.11
N ALA A 84 5.53 -25.22 7.89
CA ALA A 84 4.16 -24.99 7.45
C ALA A 84 3.13 -25.75 8.32
N GLY A 85 3.42 -27.00 8.69
CA GLY A 85 2.55 -27.82 9.55
C GLY A 85 2.36 -27.29 10.97
N LYS A 86 3.20 -26.36 11.43
CA LYS A 86 3.02 -25.65 12.71
C LYS A 86 2.07 -24.45 12.61
N PHE A 87 1.86 -23.94 11.39
CA PHE A 87 1.06 -22.75 11.12
C PHE A 87 -0.28 -23.05 10.46
N LEU A 88 -0.36 -24.17 9.74
CA LEU A 88 -1.48 -24.48 8.88
C LEU A 88 -2.32 -25.61 9.44
N THR A 89 -3.62 -25.50 9.19
CA THR A 89 -4.61 -26.55 9.33
C THR A 89 -5.36 -26.71 8.00
N TYR A 90 -6.17 -27.74 7.88
CA TYR A 90 -6.95 -28.03 6.68
C TYR A 90 -8.42 -28.21 7.02
N ASP A 91 -9.29 -27.39 6.42
CA ASP A 91 -10.74 -27.42 6.60
C ASP A 91 -11.37 -27.78 5.25
N GLU A 92 -11.82 -29.04 5.12
CA GLU A 92 -12.52 -29.78 4.03
C GLU A 92 -12.19 -29.46 2.54
N SER A 93 -11.86 -28.22 2.18
CA SER A 93 -11.52 -27.77 0.84
C SER A 93 -10.37 -26.74 0.74
N GLU A 94 -9.94 -26.07 1.81
CA GLU A 94 -8.89 -25.02 1.73
C GLU A 94 -7.90 -25.03 2.91
N PRO A 95 -6.60 -24.72 2.70
CA PRO A 95 -5.66 -24.45 3.78
C PRO A 95 -6.08 -23.23 4.60
N GLN A 96 -5.96 -23.33 5.93
CA GLN A 96 -6.21 -22.24 6.87
C GLN A 96 -5.01 -22.03 7.79
N CYS A 97 -4.83 -20.81 8.27
CA CYS A 97 -3.85 -20.49 9.31
C CYS A 97 -4.46 -20.75 10.69
N VAL A 98 -3.73 -21.44 11.56
CA VAL A 98 -4.07 -21.52 12.99
C VAL A 98 -4.03 -20.11 13.57
N TYR A 99 -5.16 -19.65 14.13
CA TYR A 99 -5.36 -18.27 14.57
C TYR A 99 -4.25 -17.77 15.50
N GLU A 100 -3.79 -18.60 16.45
CA GLU A 100 -2.74 -18.26 17.40
C GLU A 100 -1.35 -18.11 16.75
N GLN A 101 -1.21 -18.43 15.47
CA GLN A 101 0.03 -18.24 14.73
C GLN A 101 -0.04 -17.11 13.71
N ILE A 102 -1.17 -16.40 13.55
CA ILE A 102 -1.38 -15.45 12.44
C ILE A 102 -0.29 -14.37 12.34
N LEU A 103 0.22 -13.86 13.46
CA LEU A 103 1.31 -12.86 13.45
C LEU A 103 2.65 -13.46 12.98
N ARG A 104 2.95 -14.69 13.40
CA ARG A 104 4.19 -15.39 13.00
C ARG A 104 4.12 -15.86 11.55
N TRP A 105 2.94 -16.33 11.15
CA TRP A 105 2.60 -16.68 9.78
C TRP A 105 2.74 -15.46 8.88
N ARG A 106 2.14 -14.32 9.25
CA ARG A 106 2.23 -13.05 8.50
C ARG A 106 3.67 -12.65 8.25
N ASP A 107 4.54 -12.69 9.26
CA ASP A 107 5.94 -12.30 9.10
C ASP A 107 6.70 -13.20 8.09
N ILE A 108 6.58 -14.54 8.16
CA ILE A 108 7.31 -15.42 7.24
C ILE A 108 6.66 -15.55 5.86
N SER A 109 5.33 -15.63 5.81
CA SER A 109 4.59 -15.82 4.57
C SER A 109 4.54 -14.54 3.74
N PHE A 110 4.59 -13.35 4.37
CA PHE A 110 4.76 -12.08 3.67
C PHE A 110 6.14 -11.98 3.00
N LYS A 111 7.19 -12.48 3.65
CA LYS A 111 8.57 -12.45 3.12
C LYS A 111 8.79 -13.46 1.99
N LEU A 112 8.28 -14.68 2.12
CA LEU A 112 8.60 -15.80 1.20
C LEU A 112 7.43 -16.22 0.28
N GLY A 113 6.24 -15.66 0.49
CA GLY A 113 5.01 -16.02 -0.22
C GLY A 113 4.28 -17.21 0.42
N GLN A 114 2.96 -17.11 0.54
CA GLN A 114 2.11 -18.15 1.15
C GLN A 114 2.12 -19.46 0.35
N ASP A 115 2.14 -19.36 -0.98
CA ASP A 115 2.07 -20.54 -1.87
C ASP A 115 3.22 -21.51 -1.65
N LEU A 116 4.40 -21.05 -1.21
CA LEU A 116 5.53 -21.91 -0.84
C LEU A 116 5.13 -22.89 0.27
N PHE A 117 4.52 -22.36 1.32
CA PHE A 117 4.17 -23.13 2.51
C PHE A 117 2.89 -23.94 2.31
N THR A 118 1.86 -23.37 1.69
CA THR A 118 0.58 -24.07 1.51
C THR A 118 0.73 -25.26 0.56
N SER A 119 1.51 -25.13 -0.52
CA SER A 119 1.76 -26.24 -1.44
C SER A 119 2.61 -27.35 -0.83
N ALA A 120 3.65 -27.00 -0.06
CA ALA A 120 4.47 -27.96 0.68
C ALA A 120 3.66 -28.73 1.73
N TYR A 121 2.85 -28.03 2.51
CA TYR A 121 1.97 -28.60 3.53
C TYR A 121 0.98 -29.60 2.94
N LEU A 122 0.24 -29.19 1.90
CA LEU A 122 -0.74 -30.06 1.23
C LEU A 122 -0.07 -31.29 0.63
N ALA A 123 1.06 -31.14 -0.07
CA ALA A 123 1.78 -32.27 -0.64
C ALA A 123 2.29 -33.25 0.42
N LYS A 124 2.73 -32.77 1.58
CA LYS A 124 3.19 -33.60 2.70
C LYS A 124 2.03 -34.40 3.29
N ILE A 125 0.90 -33.75 3.57
CA ILE A 125 -0.32 -34.39 4.07
C ILE A 125 -0.84 -35.43 3.09
N ASP A 126 -0.97 -35.07 1.81
CA ASP A 126 -1.46 -35.96 0.77
C ASP A 126 -0.57 -37.18 0.59
N THR A 127 0.75 -37.03 0.75
CA THR A 127 1.68 -38.17 0.75
C THR A 127 1.44 -39.09 1.96
N LEU A 128 1.20 -38.54 3.15
CA LEU A 128 0.96 -39.30 4.38
C LEU A 128 -0.37 -40.07 4.33
N PHE A 129 -1.42 -39.47 3.77
CA PHE A 129 -2.76 -40.08 3.71
C PHE A 129 -3.09 -40.76 2.37
N ASN A 130 -2.13 -40.77 1.43
CA ASN A 130 -2.32 -41.29 0.07
C ASN A 130 -3.54 -40.66 -0.64
N GLN A 131 -3.63 -39.33 -0.57
CA GLN A 131 -4.69 -38.50 -1.17
C GLN A 131 -4.11 -37.59 -2.24
N ARG A 132 -4.97 -36.81 -2.90
CA ARG A 132 -4.54 -35.80 -3.87
C ARG A 132 -5.45 -34.58 -3.83
N THR A 133 -4.84 -33.43 -3.60
CA THR A 133 -5.48 -32.12 -3.74
C THR A 133 -5.77 -31.83 -5.21
N GLU A 134 -7.01 -31.42 -5.52
CA GLU A 134 -7.44 -31.06 -6.87
C GLU A 134 -7.87 -29.58 -6.99
N PHE A 135 -8.11 -28.91 -5.86
CA PHE A 135 -8.51 -27.52 -5.80
C PHE A 135 -7.32 -26.61 -5.44
N PHE A 136 -6.95 -25.71 -6.36
CA PHE A 136 -5.82 -24.78 -6.28
C PHE A 136 -6.22 -23.31 -6.40
N ALA A 137 -7.50 -23.03 -6.66
CA ALA A 137 -8.05 -21.68 -6.78
C ALA A 137 -8.59 -21.13 -5.45
N TRP A 138 -8.08 -21.59 -4.30
CA TRP A 138 -8.43 -21.05 -2.98
C TRP A 138 -8.07 -19.56 -2.86
N SER A 139 -8.49 -18.92 -1.77
CA SER A 139 -8.24 -17.49 -1.54
C SER A 139 -6.75 -17.11 -1.70
N PRO A 140 -6.43 -15.96 -2.30
CA PRO A 140 -5.04 -15.49 -2.40
C PRO A 140 -4.34 -15.37 -1.05
N ILE A 141 -5.05 -14.92 -0.03
CA ILE A 141 -4.61 -14.92 1.38
C ILE A 141 -5.46 -15.94 2.12
N ILE A 142 -4.81 -16.90 2.78
CA ILE A 142 -5.55 -17.93 3.52
C ILE A 142 -6.24 -17.33 4.74
N LYS A 143 -7.40 -17.87 5.07
CA LYS A 143 -8.18 -17.46 6.25
C LYS A 143 -7.61 -18.08 7.53
N THR A 144 -8.01 -17.55 8.68
CA THR A 144 -7.70 -18.22 9.96
C THR A 144 -8.74 -19.29 10.27
N ASP A 145 -8.49 -20.17 11.23
CA ASP A 145 -9.49 -21.12 11.75
C ASP A 145 -10.44 -20.49 12.81
N ASN A 146 -10.39 -19.16 13.00
CA ASN A 146 -11.19 -18.45 13.99
C ASN A 146 -12.66 -18.30 13.56
N LYS A 147 -13.45 -19.33 13.87
CA LYS A 147 -14.90 -19.38 13.57
C LYS A 147 -15.68 -18.22 14.16
N ARG A 148 -15.29 -17.70 15.33
CA ARG A 148 -15.98 -16.59 15.99
C ARG A 148 -15.80 -15.30 15.20
N LEU A 149 -14.57 -14.97 14.82
CA LEU A 149 -14.28 -13.81 13.99
C LEU A 149 -14.99 -13.93 12.64
N HIS A 150 -14.94 -15.10 12.00
CA HIS A 150 -15.68 -15.35 10.75
C HIS A 150 -17.19 -15.08 10.88
N ASN A 151 -17.82 -15.47 11.99
CA ASN A 151 -19.24 -15.20 12.22
C ASN A 151 -19.53 -13.69 12.41
N ILE A 152 -18.60 -12.92 12.96
CA ILE A 152 -18.70 -11.45 13.02
C ILE A 152 -18.63 -10.87 11.61
N LEU A 153 -17.63 -11.28 10.82
CA LEU A 153 -17.39 -10.77 9.47
C LEU A 153 -18.49 -11.17 8.47
N LYS A 154 -19.14 -12.32 8.66
CA LYS A 154 -20.32 -12.76 7.89
C LYS A 154 -21.51 -11.81 7.97
N LYS A 155 -21.58 -10.94 8.99
CA LYS A 155 -22.60 -9.88 9.08
C LYS A 155 -22.44 -8.80 8.00
N GLY A 156 -21.29 -8.78 7.31
CA GLY A 156 -20.96 -7.85 6.24
C GLY A 156 -19.85 -6.88 6.63
N ILE A 157 -18.98 -6.55 5.68
CA ILE A 157 -17.91 -5.55 5.84
C ILE A 157 -17.94 -4.57 4.66
N ALA A 158 -17.57 -3.32 4.89
CA ALA A 158 -17.35 -2.33 3.83
C ALA A 158 -15.85 -2.14 3.62
N GLU A 159 -15.44 -2.05 2.36
CA GLU A 159 -14.09 -1.69 1.96
C GLU A 159 -14.13 -0.26 1.39
N ASN A 160 -13.70 0.70 2.20
CA ASN A 160 -13.81 2.13 1.95
C ASN A 160 -12.51 2.74 1.41
N HIS A 161 -11.41 1.98 1.37
CA HIS A 161 -10.12 2.46 0.89
C HIS A 161 -9.44 1.36 0.06
N PHE A 162 -9.66 1.41 -1.25
CA PHE A 162 -9.22 0.37 -2.17
C PHE A 162 -8.79 0.94 -3.52
N HIS A 163 -7.50 0.81 -3.83
CA HIS A 163 -6.92 1.25 -5.10
C HIS A 163 -7.02 0.16 -6.15
N LEU A 164 -7.94 0.31 -7.11
CA LEU A 164 -8.31 -0.76 -8.04
C LEU A 164 -7.11 -1.47 -8.69
N ASN A 165 -6.13 -0.69 -9.17
CA ASN A 165 -4.99 -1.22 -9.93
C ASN A 165 -3.92 -1.90 -9.08
N GLY A 166 -3.76 -1.54 -7.80
CA GLY A 166 -2.85 -2.27 -6.90
C GLY A 166 -3.57 -3.20 -5.93
N SER A 167 -4.89 -3.33 -6.07
CA SER A 167 -5.69 -4.23 -5.26
C SER A 167 -6.01 -5.55 -5.95
N THR A 168 -5.00 -6.21 -6.50
CA THR A 168 -5.10 -7.55 -7.10
C THR A 168 -3.88 -8.40 -6.76
N GLN A 169 -3.79 -9.63 -7.25
CA GLN A 169 -2.61 -10.47 -7.09
C GLN A 169 -1.50 -10.08 -8.08
N ILE A 170 -0.87 -8.93 -7.80
CA ILE A 170 0.15 -8.28 -8.65
C ILE A 170 1.25 -9.27 -9.03
N PHE A 171 1.87 -9.91 -8.02
CA PHE A 171 2.95 -10.86 -8.26
C PHE A 171 2.49 -12.03 -9.12
N ALA A 172 1.37 -12.67 -8.80
CA ALA A 172 0.91 -13.86 -9.51
C ALA A 172 0.60 -13.59 -10.99
N LEU A 173 -0.02 -12.45 -11.30
CA LEU A 173 -0.31 -12.04 -12.68
C LEU A 173 0.97 -11.78 -13.48
N ASN A 174 1.92 -11.05 -12.92
CA ASN A 174 3.20 -10.77 -13.58
C ASN A 174 4.04 -12.04 -13.73
N TRP A 175 4.07 -12.91 -12.71
CA TRP A 175 4.78 -14.18 -12.75
C TRP A 175 4.20 -15.11 -13.82
N ALA A 176 2.88 -15.30 -13.85
CA ALA A 176 2.20 -16.08 -14.89
C ALA A 176 2.52 -15.54 -16.29
N SER A 177 2.50 -14.20 -16.47
CA SER A 177 2.88 -13.56 -17.73
C SER A 177 4.30 -13.92 -18.17
N ILE A 178 5.30 -13.76 -17.28
CA ILE A 178 6.70 -14.04 -17.60
C ILE A 178 6.91 -15.53 -17.90
N MET A 179 6.31 -16.43 -17.12
CA MET A 179 6.44 -17.88 -17.32
C MET A 179 5.78 -18.37 -18.62
N ASN A 180 4.88 -17.57 -19.22
CA ASN A 180 4.18 -17.90 -20.46
C ASN A 180 4.68 -17.11 -21.69
N TYR A 181 5.37 -15.99 -21.46
CA TYR A 181 5.84 -15.04 -22.46
C TYR A 181 7.21 -14.46 -22.04
N ILE A 182 8.28 -15.24 -22.19
CA ILE A 182 9.65 -14.86 -21.78
C ILE A 182 10.45 -14.18 -22.88
N ALA A 183 10.11 -14.41 -24.15
CA ALA A 183 10.84 -13.81 -25.27
C ALA A 183 10.53 -12.31 -25.44
N ASN A 184 11.52 -11.54 -25.91
CA ASN A 184 11.42 -10.11 -26.25
C ASN A 184 11.03 -9.18 -25.10
N ARG A 185 11.35 -9.55 -23.84
CA ARG A 185 10.98 -8.78 -22.63
C ARG A 185 12.05 -7.80 -22.16
N GLN A 186 13.15 -7.61 -22.90
CA GLN A 186 14.29 -6.79 -22.45
C GLN A 186 13.88 -5.34 -22.13
N LYS A 187 12.91 -4.78 -22.86
CA LYS A 187 12.41 -3.43 -22.58
C LYS A 187 11.65 -3.35 -21.25
N ASP A 188 10.87 -4.37 -20.93
CA ASP A 188 10.11 -4.45 -19.68
C ASP A 188 11.07 -4.52 -18.48
N PHE A 189 12.07 -5.39 -18.55
CA PHE A 189 13.07 -5.52 -17.48
C PHE A 189 13.98 -4.30 -17.34
N ARG A 190 14.18 -3.49 -18.39
CA ARG A 190 14.90 -2.22 -18.30
C ARG A 190 14.15 -1.13 -17.53
N GLN A 191 12.86 -1.30 -17.26
CA GLN A 191 12.10 -0.39 -16.40
C GLN A 191 12.40 -0.63 -14.91
N ILE A 192 13.10 -1.71 -14.57
CA ILE A 192 13.60 -1.99 -13.23
C ILE A 192 15.05 -1.51 -13.14
N ASP A 193 15.22 -0.23 -12.78
CA ASP A 193 16.53 0.43 -12.77
C ASP A 193 17.45 -0.03 -11.62
N SER A 194 16.88 -0.60 -10.55
CA SER A 194 17.61 -1.13 -9.39
C SER A 194 16.78 -2.15 -8.61
N TYR A 195 17.45 -3.05 -7.88
CA TYR A 195 16.77 -3.98 -6.98
C TYR A 195 16.23 -3.27 -5.73
N MET A 196 15.10 -3.74 -5.21
CA MET A 196 14.44 -3.10 -4.07
C MET A 196 15.12 -3.37 -2.73
N ASP A 197 15.68 -4.56 -2.57
CA ASP A 197 16.44 -4.94 -1.39
C ASP A 197 17.94 -4.83 -1.69
N SER A 198 18.54 -3.72 -1.27
CA SER A 198 19.99 -3.50 -1.43
C SER A 198 20.84 -4.47 -0.60
N LYS A 199 20.28 -5.12 0.44
CA LYS A 199 21.01 -6.07 1.28
C LYS A 199 21.22 -7.42 0.58
N LEU A 200 20.52 -7.69 -0.53
CA LEU A 200 20.78 -8.84 -1.40
C LEU A 200 22.18 -8.79 -2.03
N PHE A 201 22.82 -7.62 -2.03
CA PHE A 201 24.07 -7.37 -2.72
C PHE A 201 24.99 -6.50 -1.86
N VAL A 202 25.47 -7.05 -0.74
CA VAL A 202 26.76 -6.58 -0.20
C VAL A 202 27.78 -6.80 -1.32
N GLU A 203 28.50 -5.74 -1.68
CA GLU A 203 29.53 -5.73 -2.72
C GLU A 203 30.65 -6.74 -2.37
N THR A 204 30.47 -8.00 -2.77
CA THR A 204 31.57 -8.95 -2.88
C THR A 204 32.00 -9.00 -4.35
N ASP A 205 33.18 -8.45 -4.59
CA ASP A 205 33.87 -8.14 -5.87
C ASP A 205 34.11 -9.30 -6.87
N SER A 206 33.29 -10.36 -6.92
CA SER A 206 33.59 -11.49 -7.83
C SER A 206 32.41 -12.32 -8.36
N ILE A 207 31.16 -12.02 -8.03
CA ILE A 207 30.01 -12.80 -8.54
C ILE A 207 29.42 -12.09 -9.75
N ILE A 208 29.50 -12.75 -10.92
CA ILE A 208 28.94 -12.31 -12.21
C ILE A 208 27.52 -11.77 -12.00
N LYS A 209 27.33 -10.46 -12.23
CA LYS A 209 26.02 -9.79 -12.15
C LYS A 209 25.08 -10.33 -13.22
N LYS A 210 24.31 -11.39 -12.90
CA LYS A 210 23.18 -11.82 -13.74
C LYS A 210 22.06 -10.77 -13.65
N SER A 211 21.51 -10.40 -14.80
CA SER A 211 20.35 -9.52 -14.84
C SER A 211 19.10 -10.26 -14.34
N LEU A 212 18.12 -9.54 -13.78
CA LEU A 212 16.83 -10.13 -13.37
C LEU A 212 16.15 -10.88 -14.53
N TYR A 213 16.37 -10.43 -15.77
CA TYR A 213 15.91 -11.14 -16.95
C TYR A 213 16.56 -12.52 -17.10
N SER A 214 17.87 -12.64 -16.88
CA SER A 214 18.59 -13.93 -16.89
C SER A 214 18.09 -14.88 -15.81
N GLU A 215 17.78 -14.35 -14.62
CA GLU A 215 17.15 -15.13 -13.55
C GLU A 215 15.78 -15.65 -13.99
N CYS A 216 14.91 -14.78 -14.53
CA CYS A 216 13.59 -15.17 -15.01
C CYS A 216 13.63 -16.17 -16.18
N MET A 217 14.62 -16.07 -17.08
CA MET A 217 14.85 -17.06 -18.14
C MET A 217 15.23 -18.42 -17.55
N THR A 218 16.11 -18.43 -16.55
CA THR A 218 16.49 -19.65 -15.82
C THR A 218 15.27 -20.28 -15.15
N ALA A 219 14.42 -19.49 -14.49
CA ALA A 219 13.19 -19.99 -13.89
C ALA A 219 12.19 -20.54 -14.92
N ALA A 220 11.99 -19.86 -16.05
CA ALA A 220 11.11 -20.34 -17.12
C ALA A 220 11.59 -21.67 -17.71
N PHE A 221 12.91 -21.83 -17.88
CA PHE A 221 13.52 -23.08 -18.30
C PHE A 221 13.29 -24.20 -17.29
N ILE A 222 13.59 -23.96 -16.01
CA ILE A 222 13.41 -24.96 -14.95
C ILE A 222 11.94 -25.36 -14.85
N ARG A 223 11.01 -24.40 -14.92
CA ARG A 223 9.57 -24.66 -14.87
C ARG A 223 9.14 -25.56 -16.01
N LEU A 224 9.59 -25.28 -17.24
CA LEU A 224 9.35 -26.13 -18.41
C LEU A 224 9.88 -27.56 -18.19
N TYR A 225 11.13 -27.69 -17.75
CA TYR A 225 11.78 -28.98 -17.53
C TYR A 225 11.04 -29.82 -16.47
N LEU A 226 10.74 -29.24 -15.30
CA LEU A 226 10.05 -29.93 -14.22
C LEU A 226 8.61 -30.27 -14.59
N PHE A 227 7.90 -29.39 -15.29
CA PHE A 227 6.55 -29.66 -15.77
C PHE A 227 6.55 -30.86 -16.73
N ASN A 228 7.48 -30.93 -17.68
CA ASN A 228 7.63 -32.08 -18.57
C ASN A 228 7.98 -33.37 -17.81
N CYS A 229 8.85 -33.29 -16.80
CA CYS A 229 9.14 -34.44 -15.93
C CYS A 229 7.85 -34.97 -15.28
N ILE A 230 7.00 -34.07 -14.77
CA ILE A 230 5.73 -34.42 -14.13
C ILE A 230 4.74 -35.04 -15.12
N LYS A 231 4.60 -34.48 -16.33
CA LYS A 231 3.60 -34.93 -17.31
C LYS A 231 3.98 -36.22 -18.02
N TYR A 232 5.24 -36.37 -18.41
CA TYR A 232 5.69 -37.53 -19.19
C TYR A 232 6.29 -38.64 -18.32
N ASN A 233 6.48 -38.40 -17.02
CA ASN A 233 7.15 -39.31 -16.09
C ASN A 233 8.50 -39.80 -16.64
N LYS A 234 9.22 -38.90 -17.30
CA LYS A 234 10.50 -39.14 -17.97
C LYS A 234 11.39 -37.92 -17.81
N THR A 235 12.68 -38.13 -17.65
CA THR A 235 13.68 -37.07 -17.81
C THR A 235 13.80 -36.70 -19.28
N SER A 236 14.11 -35.44 -19.56
CA SER A 236 14.54 -34.99 -20.89
C SER A 236 16.06 -34.76 -20.84
N PRO A 237 16.89 -35.73 -21.28
CA PRO A 237 18.35 -35.60 -21.24
C PRO A 237 18.83 -34.36 -21.99
N GLN A 238 18.20 -34.02 -23.11
CA GLN A 238 18.54 -32.84 -23.92
C GLN A 238 18.40 -31.53 -23.13
N LEU A 239 17.30 -31.37 -22.39
CA LEU A 239 17.08 -30.19 -21.54
C LEU A 239 18.00 -30.19 -20.32
N GLU A 240 18.25 -31.36 -19.74
CA GLU A 240 19.18 -31.49 -18.61
C GLU A 240 20.62 -31.14 -19.00
N ASP A 241 21.09 -31.63 -20.15
CA ASP A 241 22.41 -31.34 -20.70
C ASP A 241 22.54 -29.86 -21.08
N ALA A 242 21.49 -29.27 -21.67
CA ALA A 242 21.43 -27.84 -21.96
C ALA A 242 21.54 -26.97 -20.70
N PHE A 243 20.85 -27.36 -19.62
CA PHE A 243 20.92 -26.65 -18.35
C PHE A 243 22.32 -26.75 -17.71
N LYS A 244 22.91 -27.95 -17.73
CA LYS A 244 24.25 -28.19 -17.21
C LYS A 244 25.34 -27.46 -17.99
N ALA A 245 25.15 -27.27 -19.30
CA ALA A 245 26.07 -26.50 -20.14
C ALA A 245 26.11 -25.00 -19.80
N GLY A 246 25.12 -24.48 -19.06
CA GLY A 246 25.10 -23.08 -18.60
C GLY A 246 24.85 -22.04 -19.69
N ASP A 247 24.47 -22.46 -20.90
CA ASP A 247 24.49 -21.65 -22.12
C ASP A 247 23.11 -21.08 -22.50
N LEU A 248 22.45 -20.37 -21.57
CA LEU A 248 21.14 -19.73 -21.83
C LEU A 248 21.30 -18.36 -22.51
N ASP A 249 21.75 -18.34 -23.78
CA ASP A 249 21.82 -17.13 -24.63
C ASP A 249 20.48 -16.83 -25.35
N VAL A 250 20.38 -15.68 -26.04
CA VAL A 250 19.26 -15.20 -26.86
C VAL A 250 18.70 -16.28 -27.79
N MET A 251 19.55 -17.15 -28.36
CA MET A 251 19.12 -18.25 -29.24
C MET A 251 18.23 -19.26 -28.51
N TRP A 252 18.54 -19.56 -27.24
CA TRP A 252 17.74 -20.44 -26.38
C TRP A 252 16.41 -19.83 -25.97
N VAL A 253 16.31 -18.49 -25.88
CA VAL A 253 15.06 -17.82 -25.50
C VAL A 253 13.95 -18.07 -26.52
N ALA A 254 14.29 -18.06 -27.81
CA ALA A 254 13.33 -18.30 -28.88
C ALA A 254 12.83 -19.76 -28.89
N GLU A 255 13.74 -20.71 -28.65
CA GLU A 255 13.41 -22.12 -28.52
C GLU A 255 12.57 -22.41 -27.27
N LEU A 256 12.99 -21.88 -26.12
CA LEU A 256 12.23 -21.93 -24.87
C LEU A 256 10.81 -21.40 -25.05
N GLN A 257 10.65 -20.25 -25.73
CA GLN A 257 9.32 -19.70 -26.01
C GLN A 257 8.49 -20.59 -26.92
N ARG A 258 9.10 -21.29 -27.88
CA ARG A 258 8.42 -22.24 -28.78
C ARG A 258 7.88 -23.43 -27.99
N GLU A 259 8.69 -24.01 -27.10
CA GLU A 259 8.27 -25.11 -26.24
C GLU A 259 7.16 -24.69 -25.27
N ILE A 260 7.27 -23.51 -24.65
CA ILE A 260 6.20 -22.92 -23.82
C ILE A 260 4.90 -22.77 -24.63
N ASN A 261 4.99 -22.34 -25.90
CA ASN A 261 3.80 -22.24 -26.77
C ASN A 261 3.17 -23.61 -27.07
N SER A 262 3.99 -24.66 -27.23
CA SER A 262 3.52 -26.03 -27.40
C SER A 262 2.72 -26.50 -26.18
N LEU A 263 3.28 -26.34 -24.97
CA LEU A 263 2.59 -26.71 -23.73
C LEU A 263 1.32 -25.91 -23.49
N LYS A 264 1.29 -24.61 -23.85
CA LYS A 264 0.05 -23.81 -23.77
C LYS A 264 -1.06 -24.41 -24.63
N ALA A 265 -0.75 -24.86 -25.84
CA ALA A 265 -1.73 -25.48 -26.73
C ALA A 265 -2.15 -26.89 -26.26
N GLU A 266 -1.22 -27.66 -25.71
CA GLU A 266 -1.48 -29.03 -25.24
C GLU A 266 -2.27 -29.06 -23.93
N TYR A 267 -1.84 -28.29 -22.93
CA TYR A 267 -2.35 -28.35 -21.54
C TYR A 267 -3.19 -27.14 -21.13
N GLY A 268 -2.82 -25.95 -21.59
CA GLY A 268 -3.36 -24.69 -21.07
C GLY A 268 -4.87 -24.54 -21.29
N PHE A 269 -5.55 -23.97 -20.29
CA PHE A 269 -6.94 -23.56 -20.41
C PHE A 269 -7.04 -22.23 -21.18
N GLN A 270 -7.76 -22.24 -22.31
CA GLN A 270 -7.97 -21.05 -23.14
C GLN A 270 -9.21 -20.28 -22.67
N THR A 271 -9.01 -19.02 -22.27
CA THR A 271 -10.11 -18.07 -22.03
C THR A 271 -10.48 -17.33 -23.31
N GLU A 272 -11.59 -16.58 -23.30
CA GLU A 272 -11.95 -15.68 -24.40
C GLU A 272 -10.90 -14.57 -24.68
N HIS A 273 -10.00 -14.32 -23.73
CA HIS A 273 -8.94 -13.32 -23.85
C HIS A 273 -7.56 -13.93 -24.13
N GLY A 274 -7.42 -15.26 -24.11
CA GLY A 274 -6.15 -15.98 -24.31
C GLY A 274 -5.83 -16.99 -23.20
N TYR A 275 -4.64 -17.57 -23.28
CA TYR A 275 -4.10 -18.48 -22.25
C TYR A 275 -3.54 -17.67 -21.07
N LEU A 276 -3.91 -18.05 -19.85
CA LEU A 276 -3.38 -17.46 -18.62
C LEU A 276 -2.11 -18.16 -18.15
N ASP A 277 -2.09 -19.50 -18.22
CA ASP A 277 -0.94 -20.30 -17.83
C ASP A 277 -1.02 -21.69 -18.46
N TYR A 278 0.09 -22.26 -18.96
CA TYR A 278 0.11 -23.66 -19.40
C TYR A 278 -0.04 -24.63 -18.24
N ALA A 279 0.33 -24.23 -17.02
CA ALA A 279 0.11 -25.01 -15.81
C ALA A 279 -1.36 -24.94 -15.31
N LEU A 280 -2.15 -23.98 -15.80
CA LEU A 280 -3.60 -23.97 -15.60
C LEU A 280 -4.24 -24.93 -16.61
N GLU A 281 -4.27 -26.20 -16.24
CA GLU A 281 -4.69 -27.27 -17.13
C GLU A 281 -6.20 -27.26 -17.45
N LYS A 282 -6.52 -27.48 -18.73
CA LYS A 282 -7.90 -27.52 -19.24
C LYS A 282 -8.76 -28.62 -18.60
N ASN A 283 -8.16 -29.69 -18.10
CA ASN A 283 -8.87 -30.80 -17.46
C ASN A 283 -9.28 -30.50 -16.01
N ASP A 284 -8.53 -29.66 -15.30
CA ASP A 284 -8.77 -29.36 -13.87
C ASP A 284 -9.60 -28.09 -13.65
N ILE A 285 -9.90 -27.36 -14.74
CA ILE A 285 -10.60 -26.08 -14.65
C ILE A 285 -11.97 -26.22 -14.01
N ARG A 286 -12.63 -27.39 -14.10
CA ARG A 286 -13.94 -27.63 -13.50
C ARG A 286 -13.97 -27.33 -12.01
N LEU A 287 -12.93 -27.73 -11.27
CA LEU A 287 -12.81 -27.49 -9.83
C LEU A 287 -12.23 -26.09 -9.54
N ASN A 288 -11.47 -25.53 -10.47
CA ASN A 288 -10.69 -24.30 -10.30
C ASN A 288 -11.32 -23.06 -10.96
N SER A 289 -12.54 -23.16 -11.48
CA SER A 289 -13.22 -22.08 -12.23
C SER A 289 -13.91 -21.08 -11.31
N ASN A 290 -13.13 -20.34 -10.51
CA ASN A 290 -13.64 -19.24 -9.68
C ASN A 290 -12.93 -17.90 -10.01
N ASP A 291 -13.09 -16.90 -9.14
CA ASP A 291 -12.45 -15.58 -9.33
C ASP A 291 -10.93 -15.62 -9.17
N ASN A 292 -10.37 -16.64 -8.53
CA ASN A 292 -8.94 -16.80 -8.27
C ASN A 292 -8.24 -17.81 -9.21
N LYS A 293 -8.91 -18.26 -10.29
CA LYS A 293 -8.39 -19.31 -11.20
C LYS A 293 -6.97 -19.07 -11.73
N VAL A 294 -6.53 -17.82 -11.85
CA VAL A 294 -5.17 -17.51 -12.33
C VAL A 294 -4.08 -17.98 -11.37
N LEU A 295 -4.42 -18.17 -10.08
CA LEU A 295 -3.49 -18.67 -9.06
C LEU A 295 -3.30 -20.19 -9.15
N ALA A 296 -4.27 -20.90 -9.72
CA ALA A 296 -4.32 -22.35 -9.67
C ALA A 296 -3.17 -23.02 -10.42
N GLY A 297 -2.74 -22.47 -11.57
CA GLY A 297 -1.68 -23.07 -12.38
C GLY A 297 -0.36 -23.17 -11.63
N GLU A 298 0.12 -22.04 -11.10
CA GLU A 298 1.37 -22.01 -10.33
C GLU A 298 1.28 -22.82 -9.03
N ARG A 299 0.17 -22.71 -8.29
CA ARG A 299 -0.04 -23.49 -7.06
C ARG A 299 -0.03 -24.99 -7.30
N LYS A 300 -0.70 -25.44 -8.38
CA LYS A 300 -0.69 -26.85 -8.78
C LYS A 300 0.72 -27.30 -9.14
N PHE A 301 1.45 -26.51 -9.94
CA PHE A 301 2.83 -26.82 -10.30
C PHE A 301 3.72 -26.98 -9.06
N LEU A 302 3.66 -26.04 -8.12
CA LEU A 302 4.42 -26.13 -6.86
C LEU A 302 4.04 -27.38 -6.06
N TYR A 303 2.73 -27.62 -5.89
CA TYR A 303 2.22 -28.80 -5.20
C TYR A 303 2.71 -30.11 -5.84
N GLU A 304 2.63 -30.24 -7.17
CA GLU A 304 3.09 -31.44 -7.87
C GLU A 304 4.60 -31.65 -7.71
N CYS A 305 5.41 -30.58 -7.77
CA CYS A 305 6.84 -30.65 -7.47
C CYS A 305 7.09 -31.15 -6.03
N PHE A 306 6.44 -30.57 -5.02
CA PHE A 306 6.57 -31.03 -3.63
C PHE A 306 6.11 -32.48 -3.46
N LEU A 307 4.99 -32.87 -4.08
CA LEU A 307 4.47 -34.23 -4.04
C LEU A 307 5.48 -35.23 -4.61
N TRP A 308 6.13 -34.88 -5.72
CA TRP A 308 7.16 -35.72 -6.33
C TRP A 308 8.44 -35.80 -5.50
N VAL A 309 8.80 -34.73 -4.78
CA VAL A 309 9.88 -34.77 -3.79
C VAL A 309 9.54 -35.76 -2.68
N PHE A 310 8.36 -35.65 -2.06
CA PHE A 310 7.97 -36.48 -0.92
C PHE A 310 7.71 -37.94 -1.29
N GLN A 311 7.30 -38.21 -2.53
CA GLN A 311 7.16 -39.56 -3.09
C GLN A 311 8.49 -40.15 -3.62
N ASN A 312 9.63 -39.46 -3.45
CA ASN A 312 10.94 -39.86 -3.97
C ASN A 312 10.95 -40.11 -5.49
N LYS A 313 10.13 -39.37 -6.26
CA LYS A 313 10.10 -39.42 -7.72
C LYS A 313 11.10 -38.46 -8.36
N PHE A 314 11.41 -37.35 -7.69
CA PHE A 314 12.49 -36.46 -8.12
C PHE A 314 13.86 -36.97 -7.68
N ASN A 315 14.81 -36.98 -8.62
CA ASN A 315 16.23 -37.16 -8.31
C ASN A 315 16.85 -35.87 -7.73
N ASP A 316 18.09 -35.95 -7.27
CA ASP A 316 18.76 -34.80 -6.62
C ASP A 316 18.97 -33.60 -7.55
N PHE A 317 19.16 -33.82 -8.86
CA PHE A 317 19.24 -32.73 -9.83
C PHE A 317 17.90 -31.99 -9.96
N GLN A 318 16.79 -32.72 -10.09
CA GLN A 318 15.44 -32.13 -10.15
C GLN A 318 15.08 -31.39 -8.86
N LYS A 319 15.49 -31.92 -7.70
CA LYS A 319 15.36 -31.25 -6.40
C LYS A 319 16.15 -29.94 -6.36
N ASP A 320 17.40 -29.93 -6.80
CA ASP A 320 18.20 -28.70 -6.88
C ASP A 320 17.59 -27.68 -7.85
N CYS A 321 17.13 -28.12 -9.03
CA CYS A 321 16.40 -27.26 -9.96
C CYS A 321 15.15 -26.64 -9.31
N PHE A 322 14.34 -27.45 -8.63
CA PHE A 322 13.14 -26.95 -7.95
C PHE A 322 13.48 -25.94 -6.86
N TYR A 323 14.55 -26.18 -6.08
CA TYR A 323 14.99 -25.23 -5.06
C TYR A 323 15.45 -23.90 -5.68
N ILE A 324 16.24 -23.94 -6.77
CA ILE A 324 16.66 -22.74 -7.51
C ILE A 324 15.45 -21.98 -8.06
N TYR A 325 14.44 -22.69 -8.59
CA TYR A 325 13.20 -22.08 -9.05
C TYR A 325 12.50 -21.30 -7.93
N LEU A 326 12.41 -21.87 -6.73
CA LEU A 326 11.81 -21.20 -5.57
C LEU A 326 12.58 -19.95 -5.16
N ILE A 327 13.92 -19.99 -5.17
CA ILE A 327 14.77 -18.82 -4.87
C ILE A 327 14.54 -17.71 -5.91
N ILE A 328 14.56 -18.03 -7.20
CA ILE A 328 14.34 -17.03 -8.27
C ILE A 328 12.92 -16.45 -8.21
N LYS A 329 11.91 -17.30 -7.98
CA LYS A 329 10.51 -16.88 -7.80
C LYS A 329 10.40 -15.88 -6.64
N ASN A 330 11.08 -16.14 -5.53
CA ASN A 330 11.09 -15.25 -4.36
C ASN A 330 11.87 -13.94 -4.61
N LEU A 331 12.99 -14.01 -5.33
CA LEU A 331 13.74 -12.84 -5.79
C LEU A 331 12.83 -11.92 -6.63
N PHE A 332 12.16 -12.47 -7.65
CA PHE A 332 11.24 -11.70 -8.49
C PHE A 332 10.06 -11.15 -7.69
N ARG A 333 9.49 -11.94 -6.76
CA ARG A 333 8.42 -11.48 -5.87
C ARG A 333 8.84 -10.25 -5.06
N SER A 334 10.08 -10.24 -4.56
CA SER A 334 10.63 -9.15 -3.75
C SER A 334 10.79 -7.83 -4.53
N GLU A 335 10.66 -7.85 -5.86
CA GLU A 335 10.67 -6.65 -6.70
C GLU A 335 9.27 -6.04 -6.90
N LEU A 336 8.20 -6.79 -6.58
CA LEU A 336 6.81 -6.38 -6.75
C LEU A 336 6.03 -6.25 -5.43
N ILE A 337 6.46 -6.94 -4.37
CA ILE A 337 5.86 -6.92 -3.02
C ILE A 337 6.83 -6.23 -2.06
N GLN A 338 6.33 -5.31 -1.22
CA GLN A 338 7.16 -4.54 -0.29
C GLN A 338 7.63 -5.37 0.90
N VAL A 339 8.61 -6.26 0.67
CA VAL A 339 9.18 -7.16 1.71
C VAL A 339 10.50 -6.65 2.31
N ASN A 340 10.94 -5.45 1.92
CA ASN A 340 12.11 -4.80 2.53
C ASN A 340 11.69 -4.05 3.82
N GLU A 341 12.67 -3.66 4.62
CA GLU A 341 12.46 -2.97 5.91
C GLU A 341 12.55 -1.44 5.79
N ARG A 342 12.56 -0.89 4.56
CA ARG A 342 12.67 0.55 4.35
C ARG A 342 11.32 1.21 4.60
N LEU A 343 11.33 2.24 5.45
CA LEU A 343 10.12 2.99 5.81
C LEU A 343 9.81 4.11 4.80
N GLY A 344 8.59 4.64 4.90
CA GLY A 344 8.14 5.84 4.20
C GLY A 344 7.51 5.60 2.84
N PHE A 345 6.61 6.51 2.47
CA PHE A 345 5.78 6.40 1.27
C PHE A 345 6.61 6.34 -0.02
N LYS A 346 7.76 7.01 -0.06
CA LYS A 346 8.68 6.96 -1.21
C LYS A 346 9.17 5.54 -1.51
N ASN A 347 9.40 4.69 -0.51
CA ASN A 347 9.77 3.28 -0.73
C ASN A 347 8.60 2.52 -1.35
N PHE A 348 7.39 2.71 -0.82
CA PHE A 348 6.16 2.11 -1.35
C PHE A 348 5.91 2.49 -2.82
N CYS A 349 6.06 3.77 -3.20
CA CYS A 349 5.87 4.24 -4.58
C CYS A 349 6.70 3.46 -5.60
N LEU A 350 7.93 3.08 -5.24
CA LEU A 350 8.79 2.31 -6.15
C LEU A 350 8.17 0.96 -6.51
N TYR A 351 7.45 0.32 -5.59
CA TYR A 351 6.71 -0.93 -5.86
C TYR A 351 5.43 -0.67 -6.64
N GLN A 352 4.71 0.39 -6.27
CA GLN A 352 3.47 0.81 -6.91
C GLN A 352 3.66 1.10 -8.40
N ASP A 353 4.83 1.59 -8.81
CA ASP A 353 5.18 1.86 -10.22
C ASP A 353 5.49 0.58 -11.02
N ARG A 354 5.78 -0.55 -10.36
CA ARG A 354 6.18 -1.81 -11.02
C ARG A 354 5.04 -2.78 -11.30
N LYS A 355 3.88 -2.56 -10.70
CA LYS A 355 2.78 -3.54 -10.62
C LYS A 355 2.21 -4.03 -11.96
N GLU A 356 2.31 -3.23 -13.01
CA GLU A 356 1.74 -3.54 -14.33
C GLU A 356 2.80 -3.82 -15.41
N ILE A 357 4.11 -3.67 -15.11
CA ILE A 357 5.21 -3.73 -16.10
C ILE A 357 5.13 -4.96 -16.98
N PHE A 358 4.87 -6.15 -16.42
CA PHE A 358 4.94 -7.40 -17.17
C PHE A 358 3.57 -7.90 -17.68
N ILE A 359 2.50 -7.15 -17.46
CA ILE A 359 1.16 -7.50 -17.92
C ILE A 359 0.59 -6.47 -18.91
N GLU A 360 1.21 -5.31 -19.05
CA GLU A 360 0.83 -4.31 -20.04
C GLU A 360 0.88 -4.89 -21.47
N GLY A 361 -0.14 -4.59 -22.27
CA GLY A 361 -0.30 -5.12 -23.63
C GLY A 361 -0.94 -6.50 -23.72
N PHE A 362 -1.08 -7.25 -22.62
CA PHE A 362 -1.72 -8.57 -22.60
C PHE A 362 -3.17 -8.51 -22.12
N LYS A 363 -4.11 -8.72 -23.05
CA LYS A 363 -5.56 -8.58 -22.79
C LYS A 363 -6.06 -9.52 -21.69
N GLN A 364 -5.55 -10.76 -21.64
CA GLN A 364 -5.95 -11.76 -20.65
C GLN A 364 -5.58 -11.35 -19.22
N TYR A 365 -4.39 -10.79 -19.01
CA TYR A 365 -3.96 -10.37 -17.68
C TYR A 365 -4.62 -9.06 -17.25
N LYS A 366 -4.88 -8.13 -18.18
CA LYS A 366 -5.70 -6.94 -17.91
C LYS A 366 -7.11 -7.31 -17.45
N HIS A 367 -7.74 -8.29 -18.11
CA HIS A 367 -9.06 -8.76 -17.71
C HIS A 367 -9.04 -9.37 -16.31
N GLU A 368 -8.11 -10.28 -16.03
CA GLU A 368 -8.00 -10.92 -14.72
C GLU A 368 -7.62 -9.93 -13.61
N LEU A 369 -6.78 -8.92 -13.88
CA LEU A 369 -6.44 -7.85 -12.93
C LEU A 369 -7.71 -7.20 -12.38
N ILE A 370 -8.59 -6.74 -13.27
CA ILE A 370 -9.84 -6.04 -12.89
C ILE A 370 -10.86 -7.02 -12.30
N ARG A 371 -11.01 -8.20 -12.92
CA ARG A 371 -11.98 -9.21 -12.47
C ARG A 371 -11.65 -9.69 -11.05
N MET A 372 -10.40 -10.01 -10.77
CA MET A 372 -9.96 -10.45 -9.44
C MET A 372 -10.12 -9.34 -8.42
N ALA A 373 -9.65 -8.12 -8.72
CA ALA A 373 -9.73 -7.00 -7.81
C ALA A 373 -11.15 -6.76 -7.30
N ILE A 374 -12.16 -6.81 -8.18
CA ILE A 374 -13.55 -6.56 -7.79
C ILE A 374 -14.23 -7.85 -7.29
N ASN A 375 -14.24 -8.91 -8.10
CA ASN A 375 -15.10 -10.06 -7.84
C ASN A 375 -14.57 -10.94 -6.73
N SER A 376 -13.26 -11.18 -6.68
CA SER A 376 -12.67 -11.98 -5.61
C SER A 376 -12.88 -11.27 -4.27
N THR A 377 -12.58 -9.98 -4.19
CA THR A 377 -12.81 -9.15 -2.99
C THR A 377 -14.27 -9.22 -2.53
N ILE A 378 -15.23 -9.00 -3.43
CA ILE A 378 -16.66 -9.00 -3.06
C ILE A 378 -17.16 -10.38 -2.60
N LYS A 379 -16.78 -11.44 -3.31
CA LYS A 379 -17.37 -12.77 -3.09
C LYS A 379 -16.66 -13.56 -1.99
N SER A 380 -15.35 -13.38 -1.82
CA SER A 380 -14.57 -14.17 -0.85
C SER A 380 -14.53 -13.58 0.56
N GLN A 381 -14.81 -12.28 0.73
CA GLN A 381 -14.58 -11.54 1.99
C GLN A 381 -15.87 -10.96 2.63
N ASN A 382 -17.05 -11.46 2.26
CA ASN A 382 -18.35 -10.97 2.78
C ASN A 382 -18.57 -9.45 2.61
N VAL A 383 -17.98 -8.85 1.58
CA VAL A 383 -18.05 -7.40 1.37
C VAL A 383 -19.45 -7.02 0.88
N VAL A 384 -20.06 -6.05 1.57
CA VAL A 384 -21.38 -5.50 1.24
C VAL A 384 -21.29 -4.23 0.39
N SER A 385 -20.16 -3.52 0.47
CA SER A 385 -19.89 -2.29 -0.28
C SER A 385 -18.39 -2.19 -0.58
N LEU A 386 -18.03 -1.92 -1.84
CA LEU A 386 -16.64 -1.76 -2.30
C LEU A 386 -16.43 -0.41 -2.99
N GLU A 387 -15.57 0.42 -2.41
CA GLU A 387 -15.16 1.68 -3.00
C GLU A 387 -13.93 1.51 -3.91
N ALA A 388 -14.11 1.50 -5.23
CA ALA A 388 -13.00 1.41 -6.17
C ALA A 388 -12.44 2.79 -6.52
N ARG A 389 -11.22 3.10 -6.07
CA ARG A 389 -10.54 4.36 -6.39
C ARG A 389 -9.87 4.28 -7.77
N ILE A 390 -10.17 5.26 -8.62
CA ILE A 390 -9.57 5.39 -9.97
C ILE A 390 -9.17 6.83 -10.26
N CYS A 391 -8.07 7.03 -10.98
CA CYS A 391 -7.63 8.38 -11.36
C CYS A 391 -8.54 8.99 -12.43
N PRO A 392 -8.95 10.27 -12.28
CA PRO A 392 -9.69 10.97 -13.32
C PRO A 392 -8.89 11.05 -14.63
N LYS A 393 -9.60 10.91 -15.73
CA LYS A 393 -9.07 11.01 -17.09
C LYS A 393 -9.15 12.45 -17.61
N LYS A 394 -8.57 12.65 -18.80
CA LYS A 394 -8.43 13.95 -19.45
C LYS A 394 -9.76 14.68 -19.73
N ASP A 395 -10.85 13.94 -19.92
CA ASP A 395 -12.18 14.46 -20.23
C ASP A 395 -13.28 13.52 -19.71
N GLY A 396 -14.52 13.99 -19.68
CA GLY A 396 -15.67 13.25 -19.15
C GLY A 396 -15.98 11.97 -19.94
N MET A 397 -15.79 11.99 -21.25
CA MET A 397 -16.02 10.82 -22.11
C MET A 397 -15.00 9.71 -21.83
N ALA A 398 -13.75 10.05 -21.58
CA ALA A 398 -12.70 9.14 -21.17
C ALA A 398 -12.99 8.53 -19.79
N ASN A 399 -13.50 9.32 -18.84
CA ASN A 399 -13.97 8.79 -17.55
C ASN A 399 -15.13 7.80 -17.72
N ILE A 400 -16.13 8.15 -18.54
CA ILE A 400 -17.27 7.27 -18.84
C ILE A 400 -16.80 5.95 -19.46
N LYS A 401 -15.89 6.02 -20.43
CA LYS A 401 -15.31 4.83 -21.07
C LYS A 401 -14.58 3.94 -20.05
N ALA A 402 -13.75 4.53 -19.20
CA ALA A 402 -12.99 3.79 -18.19
C ALA A 402 -13.90 3.07 -17.20
N ILE A 403 -14.93 3.75 -16.66
CA ILE A 403 -15.89 3.14 -15.72
C ILE A 403 -16.66 1.99 -16.38
N ARG A 404 -17.14 2.19 -17.62
CA ARG A 404 -17.87 1.14 -18.35
C ARG A 404 -16.98 -0.05 -18.69
N GLU A 405 -15.71 0.16 -18.98
CA GLU A 405 -14.74 -0.91 -19.21
C GLU A 405 -14.53 -1.74 -17.94
N ILE A 406 -14.33 -1.07 -16.79
CA ILE A 406 -14.19 -1.74 -15.49
C ILE A 406 -15.45 -2.55 -15.13
N ASP A 407 -16.63 -1.93 -15.24
CA ASP A 407 -17.90 -2.62 -15.04
C ASP A 407 -18.09 -3.79 -16.01
N GLY A 408 -17.60 -3.66 -17.24
CA GLY A 408 -17.62 -4.71 -18.25
C GLY A 408 -16.82 -5.94 -17.84
N HIS A 409 -15.62 -5.74 -17.29
CA HIS A 409 -14.78 -6.83 -16.79
C HIS A 409 -15.30 -7.45 -15.48
N ALA A 410 -15.98 -6.68 -14.64
CA ALA A 410 -16.56 -7.17 -13.39
C ALA A 410 -17.82 -8.04 -13.60
N LYS A 411 -18.57 -7.84 -14.69
CA LYS A 411 -19.82 -8.58 -14.95
C LYS A 411 -19.60 -10.08 -15.15
N GLU A 412 -20.32 -10.89 -14.37
CA GLU A 412 -20.47 -12.32 -14.64
C GLU A 412 -21.37 -12.53 -15.87
N LYS A 413 -20.84 -13.14 -16.94
CA LYS A 413 -21.61 -13.44 -18.16
C LYS A 413 -22.71 -14.50 -17.96
N ASN A 414 -22.67 -15.28 -16.87
CA ASN A 414 -23.43 -16.54 -16.73
C ASN A 414 -24.55 -16.55 -15.66
N LYS A 415 -24.93 -15.42 -15.04
CA LYS A 415 -26.13 -15.38 -14.17
C LYS A 415 -27.26 -14.60 -14.81
N LEU A 416 -28.36 -15.31 -15.06
CA LEU A 416 -29.65 -14.76 -15.44
C LEU A 416 -29.97 -13.50 -14.64
N LYS A 417 -30.16 -12.37 -15.34
CA LYS A 417 -31.09 -11.26 -15.06
C LYS A 417 -31.49 -10.98 -13.58
N LEU A 418 -30.58 -11.04 -12.61
CA LEU A 418 -30.84 -10.47 -11.29
C LEU A 418 -30.54 -8.98 -11.36
N LYS A 419 -31.61 -8.17 -11.26
CA LYS A 419 -31.60 -6.70 -11.15
C LYS A 419 -30.95 -6.21 -9.82
N THR A 420 -29.90 -6.86 -9.33
CA THR A 420 -29.20 -6.41 -8.13
C THR A 420 -28.22 -5.31 -8.51
N LYS A 421 -28.32 -4.15 -7.86
CA LYS A 421 -27.34 -3.07 -8.01
C LYS A 421 -25.93 -3.62 -7.69
N PRO A 422 -24.90 -3.20 -8.44
CA PRO A 422 -23.52 -3.61 -8.16
C PRO A 422 -23.13 -3.15 -6.75
N LYS A 423 -22.40 -4.01 -6.04
CA LYS A 423 -21.88 -3.71 -4.69
C LYS A 423 -20.69 -2.75 -4.71
N HIS A 424 -20.09 -2.50 -5.87
CA HIS A 424 -18.99 -1.54 -6.02
C HIS A 424 -19.44 -0.20 -6.58
N PHE A 425 -18.74 0.87 -6.23
CA PHE A 425 -18.87 2.20 -6.82
C PHE A 425 -17.47 2.83 -6.96
N PHE A 426 -17.40 4.04 -7.52
CA PHE A 426 -16.15 4.71 -7.82
C PHE A 426 -15.97 6.01 -7.02
N VAL A 427 -14.74 6.21 -6.57
CA VAL A 427 -14.24 7.50 -6.08
C VAL A 427 -13.12 7.96 -7.02
N LEU A 428 -13.22 9.21 -7.46
CA LEU A 428 -12.26 9.77 -8.41
C LEU A 428 -11.09 10.40 -7.67
N HIS A 429 -9.93 9.83 -7.91
CA HIS A 429 -8.78 9.95 -7.04
C HIS A 429 -7.67 10.80 -7.66
N PHE A 430 -7.43 12.00 -7.16
CA PHE A 430 -6.44 12.95 -7.66
C PHE A 430 -5.03 12.62 -7.13
N PRO A 431 -4.10 12.15 -7.98
CA PRO A 431 -2.72 11.90 -7.55
C PRO A 431 -2.01 13.23 -7.27
N LYS A 432 -1.33 13.33 -6.13
CA LYS A 432 -0.51 14.48 -5.75
C LYS A 432 0.87 14.37 -6.38
N LEU A 433 1.46 15.55 -6.66
CA LEU A 433 2.82 15.65 -7.15
C LEU A 433 3.54 16.83 -6.49
N PRO A 434 4.80 16.66 -6.07
CA PRO A 434 5.58 17.74 -5.49
C PRO A 434 5.87 18.85 -6.51
N ASP A 435 6.06 20.08 -6.04
CA ASP A 435 6.45 21.21 -6.89
C ASP A 435 7.95 21.15 -7.24
N THR A 436 8.30 20.36 -8.26
CA THR A 436 9.69 20.19 -8.75
C THR A 436 10.05 21.09 -9.93
N GLY A 437 9.17 22.02 -10.30
CA GLY A 437 9.39 22.92 -11.43
C GLY A 437 10.44 23.99 -11.13
N LYS A 438 11.11 24.48 -12.19
CA LYS A 438 11.86 25.74 -12.10
C LYS A 438 10.88 26.88 -11.79
N PHE A 439 11.33 27.85 -10.99
CA PHE A 439 10.59 29.07 -10.74
C PHE A 439 10.30 29.81 -12.06
N VAL A 440 9.08 30.32 -12.19
CA VAL A 440 8.64 31.15 -13.30
C VAL A 440 7.94 32.36 -12.70
N ASP A 441 8.28 33.55 -13.18
CA ASP A 441 7.68 34.80 -12.71
C ASP A 441 6.15 34.76 -12.84
N TYR A 442 5.46 35.34 -11.86
CA TYR A 442 3.99 35.42 -11.80
C TYR A 442 3.26 34.07 -11.84
N THR A 443 3.97 32.97 -11.57
CA THR A 443 3.38 31.64 -11.52
C THR A 443 3.30 31.15 -10.07
N PRO A 444 2.11 30.76 -9.57
CA PRO A 444 1.96 30.36 -8.17
C PRO A 444 2.60 29.01 -7.86
N ARG A 445 2.72 28.67 -6.57
CA ARG A 445 3.29 27.38 -6.14
C ARG A 445 2.41 26.25 -6.65
N ASN A 446 3.03 25.13 -7.02
CA ASN A 446 2.37 23.96 -7.56
C ASN A 446 1.50 24.27 -8.79
N SER A 447 1.81 25.29 -9.60
CA SER A 447 0.97 25.71 -10.74
C SER A 447 0.67 24.59 -11.73
N LYS A 448 1.64 23.72 -12.00
CA LYS A 448 1.46 22.52 -12.84
C LYS A 448 0.39 21.60 -12.25
N MET A 449 0.43 21.40 -10.93
CA MET A 449 -0.53 20.56 -10.23
C MET A 449 -1.91 21.21 -10.17
N ARG A 450 -1.99 22.51 -9.83
CA ARG A 450 -3.23 23.29 -9.84
C ARG A 450 -3.95 23.21 -11.20
N LYS A 451 -3.22 23.34 -12.31
CA LYS A 451 -3.76 23.15 -13.68
C LYS A 451 -4.27 21.73 -13.95
N LYS A 452 -3.58 20.70 -13.46
CA LYS A 452 -4.04 19.30 -13.56
C LYS A 452 -5.33 19.09 -12.78
N VAL A 453 -5.38 19.58 -11.53
CA VAL A 453 -6.56 19.51 -10.67
C VAL A 453 -7.75 20.22 -11.32
N GLU A 454 -7.54 21.40 -11.90
CA GLU A 454 -8.57 22.12 -12.66
C GLU A 454 -9.08 21.30 -13.86
N THR A 455 -8.16 20.69 -14.63
CA THR A 455 -8.50 19.84 -15.77
C THR A 455 -9.34 18.63 -15.35
N TRP A 456 -8.95 17.94 -14.28
CA TRP A 456 -9.72 16.82 -13.74
C TRP A 456 -11.06 17.28 -13.19
N THR A 457 -11.12 18.43 -12.54
CA THR A 457 -12.38 19.01 -12.04
C THR A 457 -13.37 19.21 -13.19
N LYS A 458 -12.91 19.81 -14.30
CA LYS A 458 -13.71 19.98 -15.52
C LYS A 458 -14.13 18.63 -16.12
N SER A 459 -13.25 17.63 -16.13
CA SER A 459 -13.57 16.30 -16.67
C SER A 459 -14.61 15.54 -15.83
N ILE A 460 -14.60 15.74 -14.51
CA ILE A 460 -15.60 15.18 -13.59
C ILE A 460 -16.94 15.86 -13.79
N VAL A 461 -16.98 17.19 -13.82
CA VAL A 461 -18.20 17.96 -14.09
C VAL A 461 -18.82 17.53 -15.42
N GLN A 462 -18.01 17.42 -16.48
CA GLN A 462 -18.48 16.95 -17.78
C GLN A 462 -19.09 15.54 -17.71
N LEU A 463 -18.47 14.59 -16.99
CA LEU A 463 -19.05 13.26 -16.78
C LEU A 463 -20.40 13.35 -16.08
N LEU A 464 -20.47 14.12 -14.99
CA LEU A 464 -21.67 14.28 -14.18
C LEU A 464 -22.81 14.91 -15.00
N GLU A 465 -22.52 15.81 -15.93
CA GLU A 465 -23.53 16.42 -16.79
C GLU A 465 -23.94 15.53 -17.97
N THR A 466 -23.04 14.72 -18.52
CA THR A 466 -23.23 14.02 -19.81
C THR A 466 -23.97 12.68 -19.68
N ASP A 467 -23.62 11.82 -18.72
CA ASP A 467 -24.15 10.45 -18.68
C ASP A 467 -24.93 10.15 -17.41
N GLY A 468 -26.26 10.00 -17.56
CA GLY A 468 -27.20 9.68 -16.48
C GLY A 468 -26.89 8.38 -15.75
N LYS A 469 -26.35 7.36 -16.43
CA LYS A 469 -26.09 6.05 -15.83
C LYS A 469 -24.76 6.00 -15.09
N THR A 470 -23.69 6.52 -15.69
CA THR A 470 -22.35 6.50 -15.09
C THR A 470 -22.23 7.48 -13.92
N ARG A 471 -22.94 8.63 -13.93
CA ARG A 471 -22.88 9.58 -12.81
C ARG A 471 -23.23 8.95 -11.46
N TYR A 472 -24.20 8.02 -11.41
CA TYR A 472 -24.59 7.35 -10.16
C TYR A 472 -23.58 6.31 -9.69
N ARG A 473 -22.60 5.95 -10.54
CA ARG A 473 -21.49 5.08 -10.16
C ARG A 473 -20.37 5.85 -9.48
N VAL A 474 -20.31 7.17 -9.60
CA VAL A 474 -19.32 8.02 -8.93
C VAL A 474 -19.95 8.62 -7.67
N LYS A 475 -19.38 8.32 -6.49
CA LYS A 475 -19.95 8.72 -5.19
C LYS A 475 -19.08 9.70 -4.42
N GLY A 476 -17.81 9.84 -4.79
CA GLY A 476 -16.94 10.79 -4.12
C GLY A 476 -15.68 11.13 -4.90
N ILE A 477 -14.91 12.01 -4.29
CA ILE A 477 -13.60 12.46 -4.72
C ILE A 477 -12.58 12.26 -3.62
N ASP A 478 -11.33 12.14 -4.01
CA ASP A 478 -10.22 11.94 -3.08
C ASP A 478 -8.90 12.48 -3.65
N ALA A 479 -7.94 12.82 -2.80
CA ALA A 479 -6.59 13.23 -3.17
C ALA A 479 -5.56 12.39 -2.40
N CYS A 480 -4.55 11.83 -3.09
CA CYS A 480 -3.62 10.83 -2.55
C CYS A 480 -2.21 10.92 -3.06
N THR A 481 -1.42 9.89 -2.71
CA THR A 481 -0.03 9.69 -3.05
C THR A 481 0.86 10.69 -2.32
N HIS A 482 1.71 11.43 -3.03
CA HIS A 482 2.78 12.22 -2.44
C HIS A 482 2.25 13.42 -1.63
N GLU A 483 2.30 13.35 -0.31
CA GLU A 483 1.95 14.48 0.56
C GLU A 483 3.06 15.53 0.65
N ILE A 484 4.31 15.06 0.80
CA ILE A 484 5.48 15.94 0.90
C ILE A 484 5.61 16.78 -0.39
N GLY A 485 5.59 18.10 -0.23
CA GLY A 485 5.68 19.06 -1.33
C GLY A 485 4.37 19.31 -2.10
N CYS A 486 3.23 18.74 -1.68
CA CYS A 486 1.92 18.96 -2.27
C CYS A 486 0.82 19.10 -1.20
N ARG A 487 0.68 20.32 -0.66
CA ARG A 487 -0.26 20.64 0.43
C ARG A 487 -1.73 20.69 -0.02
N PRO A 488 -2.70 20.51 0.89
CA PRO A 488 -4.14 20.60 0.60
C PRO A 488 -4.62 21.87 -0.10
N GLU A 489 -3.91 23.00 0.05
CA GLU A 489 -4.19 24.25 -0.69
C GLU A 489 -4.30 24.10 -2.21
N VAL A 490 -3.61 23.11 -2.79
CA VAL A 490 -3.62 22.85 -4.25
C VAL A 490 -4.98 22.33 -4.72
N PHE A 491 -5.70 21.63 -3.86
CA PHE A 491 -6.96 20.93 -4.16
C PHE A 491 -8.19 21.68 -3.62
N ALA A 492 -7.97 22.66 -2.75
CA ALA A 492 -8.98 23.34 -1.96
C ALA A 492 -10.20 23.83 -2.76
N GLN A 493 -9.99 24.60 -3.84
CA GLN A 493 -11.09 25.08 -4.70
C GLN A 493 -11.90 23.92 -5.29
N SER A 494 -11.22 22.93 -5.84
CA SER A 494 -11.86 21.80 -6.53
C SER A 494 -12.66 20.93 -5.59
N PHE A 495 -12.16 20.68 -4.37
CA PHE A 495 -12.91 19.95 -3.35
C PHE A 495 -14.17 20.69 -2.95
N ARG A 496 -14.05 21.99 -2.63
CA ARG A 496 -15.21 22.82 -2.29
C ARG A 496 -16.23 22.86 -3.42
N TYR A 497 -15.77 22.98 -4.66
CA TYR A 497 -16.64 23.04 -5.83
C TYR A 497 -17.35 21.71 -6.07
N LEU A 498 -16.62 20.60 -6.19
CA LEU A 498 -17.18 19.28 -6.53
C LEU A 498 -18.09 18.73 -5.43
N ALA A 499 -17.77 18.94 -4.15
CA ALA A 499 -18.60 18.49 -3.03
C ALA A 499 -19.93 19.27 -2.88
N ASN A 500 -20.06 20.40 -3.57
CA ASN A 500 -21.27 21.23 -3.60
C ASN A 500 -21.78 21.45 -5.04
N PHE A 501 -21.26 20.69 -6.01
CA PHE A 501 -21.72 20.75 -7.39
C PHE A 501 -23.12 20.15 -7.44
N ASN A 502 -24.06 20.92 -7.98
CA ASN A 502 -25.45 20.51 -8.14
C ASN A 502 -25.79 20.62 -9.62
N ILE A 503 -26.33 19.53 -10.18
CA ILE A 503 -26.76 19.51 -11.58
C ILE A 503 -28.10 20.26 -11.66
N ILE A 504 -28.07 21.51 -12.13
CA ILE A 504 -29.28 22.34 -12.30
C ILE A 504 -30.05 21.93 -13.57
N LYS A 505 -29.41 21.23 -14.52
CA LYS A 505 -30.03 20.85 -15.80
C LYS A 505 -30.72 19.49 -15.73
N LYS A 506 -32.01 19.45 -16.08
CA LYS A 506 -32.68 18.22 -16.53
C LYS A 506 -31.82 17.61 -17.65
N SER A 507 -31.33 16.39 -17.43
CA SER A 507 -30.75 15.58 -18.50
C SER A 507 -31.75 15.56 -19.66
N VAL A 508 -31.29 15.85 -20.88
CA VAL A 508 -32.13 15.79 -22.09
C VAL A 508 -32.49 14.32 -22.44
N VAL A 509 -31.90 13.34 -21.74
CA VAL A 509 -31.85 11.93 -22.20
C VAL A 509 -32.30 10.89 -21.14
N ASP A 510 -32.70 11.24 -19.91
CA ASP A 510 -33.22 10.22 -18.98
C ASP A 510 -34.06 10.78 -17.81
N GLU A 511 -35.06 10.00 -17.37
CA GLU A 511 -36.13 10.37 -16.41
C GLU A 511 -35.71 10.40 -14.92
N SER A 512 -34.48 9.99 -14.56
CA SER A 512 -34.03 10.06 -13.17
C SER A 512 -33.52 11.47 -12.83
N THR A 513 -34.26 12.18 -11.97
CA THR A 513 -34.07 13.58 -11.61
C THR A 513 -33.35 13.81 -10.27
N GLU A 514 -32.77 12.77 -9.65
CA GLU A 514 -32.13 12.94 -8.34
C GLU A 514 -30.75 13.59 -8.48
N PRO A 515 -30.48 14.70 -7.76
CA PRO A 515 -29.17 15.33 -7.76
C PRO A 515 -28.12 14.38 -7.17
N VAL A 516 -26.98 14.25 -7.85
CA VAL A 516 -25.82 13.50 -7.34
C VAL A 516 -24.97 14.46 -6.51
N LYS A 517 -24.81 14.15 -5.23
CA LYS A 517 -23.87 14.83 -4.34
C LYS A 517 -22.64 13.96 -4.16
N LEU A 518 -21.46 14.53 -4.41
CA LEU A 518 -20.21 13.84 -4.17
C LEU A 518 -19.78 14.01 -2.71
N SER A 519 -19.41 12.90 -2.10
CA SER A 519 -18.69 12.88 -0.81
C SER A 519 -17.19 13.12 -1.04
N ALA A 520 -16.45 13.40 0.04
CA ALA A 520 -15.03 13.73 -0.04
C ALA A 520 -14.22 12.94 0.99
N THR A 521 -13.22 12.22 0.49
CA THR A 521 -12.09 11.73 1.28
C THR A 521 -10.87 12.60 0.98
N TYR A 522 -9.96 12.76 1.92
CA TYR A 522 -8.63 13.31 1.62
C TYR A 522 -7.58 12.46 2.34
N HIS A 523 -6.67 11.79 1.62
CA HIS A 523 -5.53 11.14 2.26
C HIS A 523 -4.62 12.21 2.83
N VAL A 524 -4.34 12.16 4.13
CA VAL A 524 -3.47 13.15 4.76
C VAL A 524 -2.90 12.63 6.07
N GLY A 525 -1.69 13.06 6.38
CA GLY A 525 -0.99 12.69 7.59
C GLY A 525 -0.45 11.26 7.54
N GLU A 526 -0.31 10.65 6.36
CA GLU A 526 0.36 9.37 6.18
C GLU A 526 1.88 9.55 5.98
N ASP A 527 2.26 10.53 5.14
CA ASP A 527 3.64 10.82 4.76
C ASP A 527 4.04 12.23 5.22
N PHE A 528 4.94 12.33 6.20
CA PHE A 528 5.34 13.58 6.83
C PHE A 528 6.78 13.52 7.37
N LEU A 529 7.45 14.67 7.44
CA LEU A 529 8.82 14.78 7.95
C LEU A 529 8.88 15.14 9.44
N ASP A 530 7.83 15.77 9.97
CA ASP A 530 7.55 15.98 11.40
C ASP A 530 6.06 15.66 11.69
N ILE A 531 5.73 15.22 12.90
CA ILE A 531 4.34 14.99 13.31
C ILE A 531 3.53 16.29 13.17
N VAL A 532 4.11 17.43 13.57
CA VAL A 532 3.46 18.74 13.49
C VAL A 532 3.11 19.10 12.05
N ASP A 533 4.02 18.85 11.11
CA ASP A 533 3.78 19.02 9.68
C ASP A 533 2.55 18.21 9.20
N GLY A 534 2.46 16.94 9.62
CA GLY A 534 1.34 16.07 9.32
C GLY A 534 0.03 16.51 9.99
N LEU A 535 0.07 16.98 11.24
CA LEU A 535 -1.09 17.54 11.94
C LEU A 535 -1.59 18.81 11.27
N ARG A 536 -0.68 19.72 10.90
CA ARG A 536 -1.01 20.92 10.15
C ARG A 536 -1.62 20.54 8.80
N ALA A 537 -1.10 19.54 8.09
CA ALA A 537 -1.68 19.09 6.83
C ALA A 537 -3.13 18.58 7.02
N ILE A 538 -3.43 17.85 8.11
CA ILE A 538 -4.79 17.44 8.46
C ILE A 538 -5.70 18.66 8.68
N ASP A 539 -5.23 19.65 9.44
CA ASP A 539 -5.98 20.91 9.66
C ASP A 539 -6.21 21.68 8.35
N GLU A 540 -5.20 21.76 7.48
CA GLU A 540 -5.30 22.35 6.14
C GLU A 540 -6.33 21.61 5.28
N ALA A 541 -6.37 20.28 5.30
CA ALA A 541 -7.38 19.52 4.57
C ALA A 541 -8.79 19.84 5.08
N ILE A 542 -8.99 19.87 6.40
CA ILE A 542 -10.28 20.18 7.00
C ILE A 542 -10.72 21.61 6.70
N LEU A 543 -9.82 22.58 6.84
CA LEU A 543 -10.10 24.00 6.66
C LEU A 543 -10.22 24.36 5.18
N PHE A 544 -9.21 24.06 4.37
CA PHE A 544 -9.13 24.52 2.98
C PHE A 544 -10.05 23.72 2.06
N CYS A 545 -10.13 22.40 2.19
CA CYS A 545 -11.05 21.59 1.37
C CYS A 545 -12.49 21.60 1.91
N ASN A 546 -12.75 22.28 3.03
CA ASN A 546 -14.02 22.31 3.76
C ASN A 546 -14.58 20.91 4.05
N LEU A 547 -13.71 19.99 4.47
CA LEU A 547 -14.16 18.70 4.98
C LEU A 547 -15.13 18.93 6.16
N LYS A 548 -16.16 18.10 6.21
CA LYS A 548 -17.32 18.27 7.11
C LYS A 548 -17.87 16.92 7.50
N ARG A 549 -18.96 16.91 8.28
CA ARG A 549 -19.68 15.69 8.62
C ARG A 549 -19.94 14.81 7.39
N GLY A 550 -19.51 13.55 7.44
CA GLY A 550 -19.59 12.60 6.33
C GLY A 550 -18.38 12.62 5.37
N SER A 551 -17.41 13.51 5.57
CA SER A 551 -16.09 13.40 4.93
C SER A 551 -15.21 12.40 5.67
N ARG A 552 -14.16 11.91 5.00
CA ARG A 552 -13.18 10.98 5.58
C ARG A 552 -11.74 11.50 5.41
N LEU A 553 -10.88 11.17 6.37
CA LEU A 553 -9.43 11.33 6.27
C LEU A 553 -8.82 9.97 5.99
N GLY A 554 -8.00 9.85 4.94
CA GLY A 554 -7.24 8.63 4.66
C GLY A 554 -6.02 8.55 5.57
N HIS A 555 -5.85 7.41 6.26
CA HIS A 555 -4.74 7.08 7.19
C HIS A 555 -4.66 7.94 8.46
N ALA A 556 -4.42 9.24 8.32
CA ALA A 556 -4.22 10.18 9.44
C ALA A 556 -3.21 9.69 10.50
N LEU A 557 -2.12 9.03 10.09
CA LEU A 557 -1.13 8.45 11.00
C LEU A 557 -0.55 9.49 11.97
N ALA A 558 -0.20 10.68 11.47
CA ALA A 558 0.32 11.80 12.27
C ALA A 558 -0.59 12.15 13.46
N LEU A 559 -1.89 11.88 13.38
CA LEU A 559 -2.85 12.17 14.45
C LEU A 559 -2.75 11.19 15.62
N GLY A 560 -2.36 9.94 15.37
CA GLY A 560 -2.49 8.86 16.35
C GLY A 560 -1.21 8.09 16.66
N ILE A 561 -0.11 8.25 15.92
CA ILE A 561 1.17 7.69 16.34
C ILE A 561 1.67 8.31 17.65
N ASN A 562 2.42 7.56 18.44
CA ASN A 562 3.01 8.04 19.69
C ASN A 562 4.14 9.04 19.40
N PRO A 563 4.04 10.31 19.84
CA PRO A 563 5.08 11.30 19.59
C PRO A 563 6.43 10.93 20.21
N GLN A 564 6.44 10.39 21.43
CA GLN A 564 7.67 10.01 22.13
C GLN A 564 8.46 8.97 21.32
N ASP A 565 7.81 7.89 20.90
CA ASP A 565 8.44 6.82 20.11
C ASP A 565 9.01 7.36 18.78
N TYR A 566 8.27 8.26 18.12
CA TYR A 566 8.67 8.86 16.84
C TYR A 566 9.93 9.73 16.97
N TYR A 567 9.96 10.65 17.93
CA TYR A 567 11.10 11.56 18.10
C TYR A 567 12.32 10.82 18.67
N GLU A 568 12.13 9.84 19.55
CA GLU A 568 13.23 8.99 20.04
C GLU A 568 13.87 8.18 18.92
N LEU A 569 13.07 7.60 18.02
CA LEU A 569 13.58 6.88 16.84
C LEU A 569 14.50 7.75 15.97
N LYS A 570 14.31 9.08 16.01
CA LYS A 570 15.06 10.08 15.26
C LYS A 570 16.09 10.83 16.09
N ASN A 571 16.40 10.38 17.30
CA ASN A 571 17.30 11.06 18.24
C ASN A 571 16.94 12.54 18.46
N TYR A 572 15.65 12.88 18.41
CA TYR A 572 15.11 14.24 18.55
C TYR A 572 15.69 15.27 17.56
N ASN A 573 16.21 14.80 16.42
CA ASN A 573 16.80 15.65 15.40
C ASN A 573 16.15 15.40 14.05
N LEU A 574 15.57 16.44 13.47
CA LEU A 574 14.90 16.41 12.18
C LEU A 574 15.68 17.21 11.14
N VAL A 575 15.39 16.96 9.87
CA VAL A 575 15.83 17.80 8.75
C VAL A 575 14.59 18.24 8.00
N LEU A 576 14.31 19.54 8.05
CA LEU A 576 13.10 20.15 7.50
C LEU A 576 13.46 21.33 6.60
N SER A 577 12.51 21.75 5.76
CA SER A 577 12.66 23.02 5.06
C SER A 577 12.46 24.19 6.02
N MET A 578 13.17 25.30 5.81
CA MET A 578 12.99 26.51 6.62
C MET A 578 11.53 27.00 6.62
N LEU A 579 10.81 26.81 5.51
CA LEU A 579 9.40 27.19 5.41
C LEU A 579 8.48 26.29 6.23
N ASP A 580 8.74 24.99 6.29
CA ASP A 580 7.96 24.08 7.14
C ASP A 580 8.15 24.43 8.61
N ILE A 581 9.36 24.79 9.04
CA ILE A 581 9.62 25.23 10.43
C ILE A 581 8.83 26.52 10.75
N ILE A 582 8.80 27.50 9.85
CA ILE A 582 8.02 28.74 10.03
C ILE A 582 6.52 28.40 10.13
N ASP A 583 6.02 27.57 9.22
CA ASP A 583 4.61 27.18 9.19
C ASP A 583 4.21 26.42 10.47
N ASP A 584 5.00 25.44 10.87
CA ASP A 584 4.73 24.55 11.99
C ASP A 584 4.78 25.32 13.32
N THR A 585 5.79 26.18 13.53
CA THR A 585 5.91 26.99 14.74
C THR A 585 4.79 28.01 14.88
N ALA A 586 4.45 28.74 13.81
CA ALA A 586 3.33 29.67 13.82
C ALA A 586 1.99 28.95 14.06
N TRP A 587 1.79 27.81 13.41
CA TRP A 587 0.61 26.98 13.57
C TRP A 587 0.48 26.43 14.99
N MET A 588 1.56 25.90 15.58
CA MET A 588 1.54 25.39 16.96
C MET A 588 1.21 26.48 17.98
N LEU A 589 1.84 27.65 17.88
CA LEU A 589 1.58 28.78 18.79
C LEU A 589 0.10 29.18 18.79
N GLU A 590 -0.51 29.29 17.61
CA GLU A 590 -1.89 29.70 17.47
C GLU A 590 -2.88 28.58 17.80
N LYS A 591 -2.60 27.32 17.42
CA LYS A 591 -3.41 26.17 17.80
C LYS A 591 -3.42 25.92 19.30
N SER A 592 -2.29 26.14 19.96
CA SER A 592 -2.23 26.03 21.41
C SER A 592 -3.16 27.05 22.09
N LYS A 593 -3.24 28.28 21.56
CA LYS A 593 -4.19 29.30 22.02
C LYS A 593 -5.64 28.91 21.70
N GLU A 594 -5.92 28.45 20.48
CA GLU A 594 -7.26 28.00 20.05
C GLU A 594 -7.78 26.85 20.94
N PHE A 595 -6.89 25.95 21.39
CA PHE A 595 -7.23 24.84 22.27
C PHE A 595 -7.16 25.14 23.77
N GLY A 596 -6.71 26.35 24.15
CA GLY A 596 -6.55 26.74 25.55
C GLY A 596 -5.47 25.95 26.30
N LEU A 597 -4.37 25.60 25.63
CA LEU A 597 -3.23 24.90 26.23
C LEU A 597 -2.33 25.90 26.97
N ASN A 598 -1.82 25.50 28.14
CA ASN A 598 -0.93 26.32 28.97
C ASN A 598 0.52 25.94 28.72
N LEU A 599 1.23 26.76 27.93
CA LEU A 599 2.64 26.55 27.61
C LEU A 599 3.52 27.14 28.70
N SER A 600 4.65 26.48 28.98
CA SER A 600 5.70 27.07 29.80
C SER A 600 6.29 28.30 29.09
N TYR A 601 6.74 29.29 29.87
CA TYR A 601 7.40 30.48 29.31
C TYR A 601 8.61 30.11 28.45
N SER A 602 9.38 29.09 28.86
CA SER A 602 10.51 28.57 28.10
C SER A 602 10.11 28.05 26.72
N LEU A 603 9.07 27.23 26.65
CA LEU A 603 8.59 26.66 25.39
C LEU A 603 8.00 27.73 24.47
N THR A 604 7.19 28.64 25.02
CA THR A 604 6.64 29.77 24.26
C THR A 604 7.74 30.62 23.67
N SER A 605 8.71 31.06 24.50
CA SER A 605 9.83 31.87 24.03
C SER A 605 10.67 31.15 22.99
N TRP A 606 10.89 29.84 23.15
CA TRP A 606 11.64 29.04 22.18
C TRP A 606 10.91 28.93 20.83
N LEU A 607 9.61 28.64 20.82
CA LEU A 607 8.79 28.58 19.61
C LEU A 607 8.74 29.94 18.90
N GLU A 608 8.55 31.03 19.65
CA GLU A 608 8.53 32.39 19.11
C GLU A 608 9.88 32.76 18.50
N ASN A 609 10.99 32.56 19.21
CA ASN A 609 12.33 32.84 18.69
C ASN A 609 12.63 32.01 17.44
N THR A 610 12.26 30.73 17.45
CA THR A 610 12.40 29.84 16.29
C THR A 610 11.63 30.40 15.10
N PHE A 611 10.35 30.76 15.28
CA PHE A 611 9.55 31.40 14.24
C PHE A 611 10.24 32.67 13.70
N TYR A 612 10.67 33.58 14.58
CA TYR A 612 11.26 34.85 14.17
C TYR A 612 12.59 34.70 13.43
N ASP A 613 13.47 33.80 13.88
CA ASP A 613 14.78 33.57 13.27
C ASP A 613 14.64 33.06 11.83
N TYR A 614 13.81 32.02 11.63
CA TYR A 614 13.57 31.49 10.29
C TYR A 614 12.73 32.44 9.43
N PHE A 615 11.72 33.10 10.01
CA PHE A 615 10.93 34.10 9.30
C PHE A 615 11.80 35.23 8.76
N LYS A 616 12.69 35.78 9.59
CA LYS A 616 13.65 36.81 9.17
C LYS A 616 14.59 36.29 8.09
N ALA A 617 15.06 35.04 8.20
CA ALA A 617 15.92 34.44 7.19
C ALA A 617 15.24 34.28 5.83
N VAL A 618 13.93 33.97 5.79
CA VAL A 618 13.18 33.71 4.55
C VAL A 618 12.50 34.95 3.97
N TYR A 619 11.94 35.82 4.82
CA TYR A 619 11.12 36.98 4.43
C TYR A 619 11.78 38.33 4.71
N GLY A 620 12.94 38.39 5.36
CA GLY A 620 13.57 39.64 5.80
C GLY A 620 13.93 40.61 4.67
N HIS A 621 14.04 40.13 3.42
CA HIS A 621 14.28 41.00 2.25
C HIS A 621 13.01 41.66 1.69
N ILE A 622 11.81 41.23 2.13
CA ILE A 622 10.56 41.79 1.64
C ILE A 622 10.28 43.12 2.36
N ALA A 623 10.35 44.22 1.59
CA ALA A 623 10.09 45.56 2.10
C ALA A 623 8.69 45.65 2.75
N GLY A 624 8.64 46.18 3.97
CA GLY A 624 7.39 46.34 4.74
C GLY A 624 6.91 45.08 5.50
N LEU A 625 7.49 43.90 5.25
CA LEU A 625 7.18 42.66 5.99
C LEU A 625 8.29 42.22 6.96
N GLY A 626 9.54 42.69 6.78
CA GLY A 626 10.71 42.16 7.50
C GLY A 626 10.87 42.51 8.99
N GLU A 627 10.12 43.48 9.54
CA GLU A 627 10.38 44.00 10.90
C GLU A 627 9.17 43.99 11.86
N ASN A 628 7.94 43.67 11.42
CA ASN A 628 6.72 43.82 12.23
C ASN A 628 5.64 42.74 11.96
N ILE A 629 6.05 41.49 11.72
CA ILE A 629 5.13 40.35 11.52
C ILE A 629 5.24 39.41 12.72
N SER A 630 4.14 39.27 13.46
CA SER A 630 4.01 38.27 14.51
C SER A 630 3.68 36.87 13.95
N ALA A 631 3.86 35.82 14.75
CA ALA A 631 3.39 34.48 14.42
C ALA A 631 1.87 34.47 14.12
N HIS A 632 1.08 35.30 14.82
CA HIS A 632 -0.35 35.46 14.58
C HIS A 632 -0.65 36.10 13.21
N ASP A 633 0.09 37.15 12.82
CA ASP A 633 -0.06 37.78 11.51
C ASP A 633 0.24 36.77 10.38
N TYR A 634 1.29 35.97 10.55
CA TYR A 634 1.65 34.90 9.62
C TYR A 634 0.56 33.82 9.55
N TYR A 635 0.05 33.39 10.69
CA TYR A 635 -1.04 32.42 10.77
C TYR A 635 -2.32 32.91 10.07
N CYS A 636 -2.64 34.20 10.19
CA CYS A 636 -3.76 34.81 9.46
C CYS A 636 -3.53 34.80 7.93
N ALA A 637 -2.31 35.06 7.48
CA ALA A 637 -1.94 34.91 6.07
C ALA A 637 -2.00 33.44 5.61
N TRP A 638 -1.56 32.50 6.44
CA TRP A 638 -1.63 31.05 6.17
C TRP A 638 -3.08 30.60 5.94
N LYS A 639 -4.07 31.14 6.65
CA LYS A 639 -5.50 30.83 6.42
C LYS A 639 -5.97 31.15 4.99
N LEU A 640 -5.31 32.07 4.28
CA LEU A 640 -5.61 32.42 2.89
C LEU A 640 -5.13 31.38 1.88
N ARG A 641 -4.28 30.42 2.28
CA ARG A 641 -3.72 29.41 1.37
C ARG A 641 -4.75 28.53 0.67
N GLY A 642 -5.94 28.39 1.26
CA GLY A 642 -7.06 27.72 0.62
C GLY A 642 -7.72 28.49 -0.53
N ASP A 643 -7.36 29.75 -0.77
CA ASP A 643 -7.87 30.56 -1.87
C ASP A 643 -7.08 30.31 -3.17
N LYS A 644 -7.58 30.83 -4.29
CA LYS A 644 -6.90 30.82 -5.58
C LYS A 644 -5.79 31.88 -5.57
N PRO A 645 -4.51 31.52 -5.76
CA PRO A 645 -3.40 32.47 -5.63
C PRO A 645 -3.50 33.69 -6.56
N ASP A 646 -4.00 33.48 -7.78
CA ASP A 646 -4.01 34.49 -8.84
C ASP A 646 -4.84 35.74 -8.49
N ILE A 647 -5.80 35.64 -7.56
CA ILE A 647 -6.62 36.79 -7.16
C ILE A 647 -5.82 37.82 -6.37
N TYR A 648 -4.71 37.41 -5.75
CA TYR A 648 -3.83 38.26 -4.94
C TYR A 648 -2.75 38.97 -5.77
N CYS A 649 -2.69 38.72 -7.07
CA CYS A 649 -1.89 39.55 -8.00
C CYS A 649 -2.57 40.90 -8.31
N LYS A 650 -3.79 41.12 -7.82
CA LYS A 650 -4.60 42.33 -8.02
C LYS A 650 -4.22 43.41 -7.01
N SER A 651 -4.40 44.68 -7.38
CA SER A 651 -4.36 45.78 -6.42
C SER A 651 -5.48 45.64 -5.38
N ALA A 652 -5.36 46.33 -4.24
CA ALA A 652 -6.37 46.24 -3.17
C ALA A 652 -7.80 46.61 -3.65
N ALA A 653 -7.92 47.62 -4.52
CA ALA A 653 -9.20 48.04 -5.08
C ALA A 653 -9.79 46.97 -6.03
N GLU A 654 -8.94 46.37 -6.87
CA GLU A 654 -9.35 45.30 -7.80
C GLU A 654 -9.71 44.01 -7.06
N LEU A 655 -8.98 43.65 -6.00
CA LEU A 655 -9.30 42.50 -5.16
C LEU A 655 -10.69 42.68 -4.54
N LYS A 656 -10.97 43.85 -3.95
CA LYS A 656 -12.29 44.15 -3.39
C LYS A 656 -13.40 44.08 -4.43
N GLY A 657 -13.17 44.64 -5.62
CA GLY A 657 -14.10 44.52 -6.74
C GLY A 657 -14.34 43.06 -7.15
N TYR A 658 -13.29 42.24 -7.15
CA TYR A 658 -13.37 40.82 -7.46
C TYR A 658 -14.13 40.01 -6.42
N LEU A 659 -13.91 40.26 -5.12
CA LEU A 659 -14.64 39.62 -4.02
C LEU A 659 -16.16 39.86 -4.14
N ASN A 660 -16.57 41.07 -4.52
CA ASN A 660 -17.97 41.37 -4.79
C ASN A 660 -18.52 40.62 -6.02
N TYR A 661 -17.73 40.50 -7.10
CA TYR A 661 -18.13 39.75 -8.30
C TYR A 661 -18.41 38.27 -7.99
N ILE A 662 -17.54 37.61 -7.22
CA ILE A 662 -17.66 36.17 -6.92
C ILE A 662 -18.77 35.83 -5.92
N GLU A 663 -19.53 36.80 -5.40
CA GLU A 663 -20.80 36.55 -4.72
C GLU A 663 -21.89 36.06 -5.69
N GLN A 664 -21.83 36.50 -6.96
CA GLN A 664 -22.75 36.09 -8.03
C GLN A 664 -21.98 35.85 -9.34
N PRO A 665 -21.14 34.80 -9.39
CA PRO A 665 -20.25 34.58 -10.52
C PRO A 665 -20.98 34.03 -11.75
N LEU A 666 -20.37 34.20 -12.92
CA LEU A 666 -20.85 33.57 -14.16
C LEU A 666 -20.65 32.05 -14.14
N LEU A 667 -19.54 31.58 -13.57
CA LEU A 667 -19.24 30.16 -13.42
C LEU A 667 -19.35 29.75 -11.95
N GLN A 668 -20.07 28.67 -11.66
CA GLN A 668 -20.22 28.17 -10.29
C GLN A 668 -18.85 27.87 -9.63
N SER A 669 -17.84 27.46 -10.39
CA SER A 669 -16.49 27.21 -9.88
C SER A 669 -15.77 28.46 -9.34
N GLU A 670 -16.11 29.66 -9.83
CA GLU A 670 -15.51 30.93 -9.41
C GLU A 670 -15.92 31.28 -7.97
N TYR A 671 -17.15 30.93 -7.57
CA TYR A 671 -17.64 31.08 -6.19
C TYR A 671 -16.71 30.42 -5.16
N TYR A 672 -16.10 29.30 -5.57
CA TYR A 672 -15.23 28.49 -4.73
C TYR A 672 -13.74 28.85 -4.85
N GLU A 673 -13.38 29.90 -5.59
CA GLU A 673 -11.99 30.40 -5.64
C GLU A 673 -11.51 30.93 -4.30
N VAL A 674 -12.41 31.33 -3.42
CA VAL A 674 -12.10 31.70 -2.04
C VAL A 674 -12.75 30.75 -1.05
N ASN A 675 -12.15 30.57 0.12
CA ASN A 675 -12.79 29.87 1.23
C ASN A 675 -13.67 30.83 2.04
N ARG A 676 -14.98 30.71 1.88
CA ARG A 676 -15.98 31.53 2.60
C ARG A 676 -16.02 31.34 4.11
N ARG A 677 -15.32 30.33 4.66
CA ARG A 677 -15.12 30.21 6.11
C ARG A 677 -14.12 31.24 6.66
N ILE A 678 -13.31 31.84 5.79
CA ILE A 678 -12.34 32.88 6.14
C ILE A 678 -12.98 34.24 5.85
N PRO A 679 -13.03 35.18 6.82
CA PRO A 679 -13.59 36.51 6.60
C PRO A 679 -12.80 37.35 5.59
N ASP A 680 -13.50 38.20 4.84
CA ASP A 680 -12.86 39.10 3.87
C ASP A 680 -11.98 40.16 4.53
N SER A 681 -12.20 40.49 5.81
CA SER A 681 -11.31 41.36 6.57
C SER A 681 -9.87 40.83 6.66
N ILE A 682 -9.68 39.51 6.59
CA ILE A 682 -8.34 38.89 6.52
C ILE A 682 -7.75 39.08 5.12
N ARG A 683 -8.56 38.96 4.06
CA ARG A 683 -8.13 39.15 2.65
C ARG A 683 -7.76 40.59 2.33
N GLU A 684 -8.52 41.53 2.88
CA GLU A 684 -8.33 42.98 2.69
C GLU A 684 -7.15 43.52 3.53
N ASN A 685 -6.63 42.76 4.50
CA ASN A 685 -5.47 43.17 5.27
C ASN A 685 -4.19 43.07 4.42
N THR A 686 -3.52 44.22 4.23
CA THR A 686 -2.35 44.36 3.36
C THR A 686 -1.16 43.51 3.81
N LYS A 687 -0.98 43.28 5.13
CA LYS A 687 0.09 42.42 5.65
C LYS A 687 -0.14 40.97 5.25
N PHE A 688 -1.36 40.46 5.43
CA PHE A 688 -1.69 39.05 5.20
C PHE A 688 -1.68 38.74 3.71
N ASN A 689 -2.28 39.63 2.91
CA ASN A 689 -2.21 39.58 1.46
C ASN A 689 -0.76 39.60 0.97
N GLY A 690 0.08 40.53 1.47
CA GLY A 690 1.49 40.61 1.09
C GLY A 690 2.29 39.34 1.43
N LEU A 691 2.06 38.74 2.59
CA LEU A 691 2.68 37.46 2.99
C LEU A 691 2.24 36.31 2.08
N TYR A 692 0.95 36.22 1.78
CA TYR A 692 0.41 35.19 0.91
C TYR A 692 0.90 35.32 -0.54
N PHE A 693 0.98 36.56 -1.03
CA PHE A 693 1.59 36.88 -2.33
C PHE A 693 3.06 36.47 -2.34
N ALA A 694 3.86 36.86 -1.34
CA ALA A 694 5.27 36.52 -1.26
C ALA A 694 5.50 35.00 -1.17
N TYR A 695 4.67 34.28 -0.41
CA TYR A 695 4.69 32.81 -0.35
C TYR A 695 4.57 32.20 -1.75
N HIS A 696 3.64 32.67 -2.58
CA HIS A 696 3.43 32.10 -3.92
C HIS A 696 4.37 32.64 -4.99
N PHE A 697 4.70 33.92 -5.00
CA PHE A 697 5.26 34.58 -6.18
C PHE A 697 6.68 35.12 -5.99
N ASP A 698 7.18 35.25 -4.75
CA ASP A 698 8.55 35.71 -4.54
C ASP A 698 9.56 34.57 -4.72
N LYS A 699 10.54 34.80 -5.60
CA LYS A 699 11.58 33.83 -5.93
C LYS A 699 12.46 33.50 -4.73
N LYS A 700 12.89 34.50 -3.97
CA LYS A 700 13.82 34.32 -2.85
C LYS A 700 13.13 33.62 -1.68
N VAL A 701 11.87 33.95 -1.37
CA VAL A 701 11.07 33.24 -0.36
C VAL A 701 10.96 31.76 -0.71
N ARG A 702 10.75 31.40 -1.98
CA ARG A 702 10.76 30.00 -2.42
C ARG A 702 12.12 29.33 -2.28
N GLU A 703 13.17 29.98 -2.76
CA GLU A 703 14.52 29.42 -2.74
C GLU A 703 15.05 29.24 -1.32
N LEU A 704 14.89 30.25 -0.46
CA LEU A 704 15.31 30.23 0.94
C LEU A 704 14.42 29.31 1.76
N GLY A 705 13.09 29.39 1.58
CA GLY A 705 12.13 28.56 2.30
C GLY A 705 12.32 27.05 2.04
N ASN A 706 12.72 26.67 0.83
CA ASN A 706 12.96 25.26 0.47
C ASN A 706 14.34 24.73 0.94
N ARG A 707 15.21 25.57 1.52
CA ARG A 707 16.51 25.12 2.05
C ARG A 707 16.29 24.21 3.26
N GLN A 708 17.02 23.11 3.26
CA GLN A 708 16.99 22.14 4.35
C GLN A 708 17.90 22.61 5.49
N THR A 709 17.47 22.42 6.72
CA THR A 709 18.22 22.74 7.95
C THR A 709 17.98 21.68 9.00
N ASP A 710 18.94 21.50 9.90
CA ASP A 710 18.72 20.71 11.11
C ASP A 710 17.71 21.42 12.04
N PHE A 711 16.85 20.63 12.67
CA PHE A 711 15.85 21.10 13.60
C PHE A 711 15.78 20.15 14.80
N LYS A 712 16.35 20.60 15.92
CA LYS A 712 16.43 19.83 17.16
C LYS A 712 15.28 20.20 18.09
N VAL A 713 14.52 19.20 18.50
CA VAL A 713 13.38 19.37 19.42
C VAL A 713 13.74 18.85 20.82
N ASN A 714 12.98 19.28 21.83
CA ASN A 714 13.15 18.85 23.22
C ASN A 714 11.88 18.14 23.73
N LYS A 715 11.92 17.62 24.97
CA LYS A 715 10.78 16.92 25.57
C LYS A 715 9.53 17.80 25.75
N GLU A 716 9.69 19.10 26.01
CA GLU A 716 8.54 20.02 26.12
C GLU A 716 7.80 20.15 24.79
N TYR A 717 8.53 20.19 23.66
CA TYR A 717 7.94 20.15 22.32
C TYR A 717 7.15 18.87 22.10
N VAL A 718 7.73 17.70 22.43
CA VAL A 718 7.06 16.39 22.26
C VAL A 718 5.76 16.30 23.07
N ASN A 719 5.78 16.83 24.31
CA ASN A 719 4.58 16.90 25.14
C ASN A 719 3.50 17.79 24.51
N LEU A 720 3.88 18.96 23.99
CA LEU A 720 2.94 19.85 23.29
C LEU A 720 2.34 19.19 22.05
N VAL A 721 3.13 18.46 21.26
CA VAL A 721 2.62 17.68 20.11
C VAL A 721 1.56 16.68 20.56
N THR A 722 1.78 15.99 21.69
CA THR A 722 0.83 15.04 22.26
C THR A 722 -0.48 15.72 22.66
N GLU A 723 -0.41 16.88 23.31
CA GLU A 723 -1.61 17.65 23.70
C GLU A 723 -2.40 18.14 22.48
N ILE A 724 -1.71 18.65 21.45
CA ILE A 724 -2.33 19.08 20.20
C ILE A 724 -3.01 17.91 19.49
N GLN A 725 -2.35 16.74 19.38
CA GLN A 725 -2.97 15.52 18.82
C GLN A 725 -4.29 15.20 19.51
N ASN A 726 -4.30 15.18 20.85
CA ASN A 726 -5.49 14.83 21.64
C ASN A 726 -6.63 15.82 21.41
N LYS A 727 -6.34 17.13 21.37
CA LYS A 727 -7.35 18.16 21.08
C LYS A 727 -7.88 18.07 19.66
N MET A 728 -7.00 17.85 18.68
CA MET A 728 -7.40 17.66 17.28
C MET A 728 -8.31 16.45 17.08
N MET A 729 -8.03 15.32 17.73
CA MET A 729 -8.89 14.13 17.65
C MET A 729 -10.31 14.41 18.16
N VAL A 730 -10.46 15.14 19.27
CA VAL A 730 -11.76 15.56 19.80
C VAL A 730 -12.50 16.47 18.81
N ASP A 731 -11.78 17.43 18.20
CA ASP A 731 -12.35 18.34 17.21
C ASP A 731 -12.80 17.62 15.92
N ILE A 732 -12.00 16.67 15.43
CA ILE A 732 -12.33 15.82 14.26
C ILE A 732 -13.58 14.99 14.53
N SER A 733 -13.65 14.36 15.71
CA SER A 733 -14.83 13.61 16.15
C SER A 733 -16.09 14.49 16.17
N ARG A 734 -16.02 15.68 16.79
CA ARG A 734 -17.14 16.63 16.87
C ARG A 734 -17.61 17.11 15.50
N LYS A 735 -16.70 17.29 14.55
CA LYS A 735 -17.01 17.65 13.16
C LYS A 735 -17.67 16.49 12.39
N GLY A 736 -17.67 15.27 12.94
CA GLY A 736 -18.24 14.09 12.30
C GLY A 736 -17.45 13.62 11.08
N ILE A 737 -16.13 13.85 11.09
CA ILE A 737 -15.19 13.40 10.06
C ILE A 737 -14.64 12.05 10.49
N ALA A 738 -14.74 11.06 9.62
CA ALA A 738 -14.27 9.70 9.88
C ALA A 738 -12.81 9.51 9.42
N ILE A 739 -12.17 8.44 9.90
CA ILE A 739 -10.80 8.07 9.51
C ILE A 739 -10.78 6.66 8.91
N GLU A 740 -10.19 6.54 7.73
CA GLU A 740 -9.91 5.27 7.07
C GLU A 740 -8.56 4.75 7.55
N THR A 741 -8.49 3.52 8.06
CA THR A 741 -7.23 2.92 8.56
C THR A 741 -6.89 1.64 7.82
N ASN A 742 -5.59 1.42 7.58
CA ASN A 742 -5.08 0.35 6.71
C ASN A 742 -3.96 -0.40 7.46
N PRO A 743 -4.24 -1.36 8.36
CA PRO A 743 -3.27 -1.81 9.37
C PRO A 743 -1.94 -2.34 8.80
N SER A 744 -1.97 -3.19 7.77
CA SER A 744 -0.73 -3.65 7.09
C SER A 744 0.03 -2.51 6.40
N SER A 745 -0.67 -1.63 5.66
CA SER A 745 -0.05 -0.48 4.98
C SER A 745 0.59 0.48 5.98
N ASN A 746 -0.14 0.81 7.04
CA ASN A 746 0.30 1.65 8.15
C ASN A 746 1.50 1.06 8.89
N TYR A 747 1.56 -0.26 9.07
CA TYR A 747 2.69 -0.97 9.64
C TYR A 747 3.94 -0.92 8.73
N LEU A 748 3.79 -1.09 7.41
CA LEU A 748 4.90 -1.18 6.47
C LEU A 748 5.44 0.19 6.02
N ILE A 749 4.61 1.22 5.99
CA ILE A 749 4.97 2.58 5.58
C ILE A 749 5.34 3.45 6.80
N GLY A 750 4.58 3.33 7.88
CA GLY A 750 4.73 4.14 9.08
C GLY A 750 5.85 3.68 10.00
N THR A 751 5.96 4.31 11.17
CA THR A 751 6.94 3.98 12.21
C THR A 751 6.42 2.97 13.25
N ILE A 752 5.27 2.35 12.98
CA ILE A 752 4.60 1.41 13.88
C ILE A 752 5.34 0.07 13.85
N LYS A 753 5.69 -0.48 15.02
CA LYS A 753 6.46 -1.73 15.11
C LYS A 753 5.63 -2.96 15.42
N LYS A 754 4.38 -2.78 15.87
CA LYS A 754 3.44 -3.86 16.19
C LYS A 754 2.00 -3.45 15.91
N TYR A 755 1.16 -4.41 15.54
CA TYR A 755 -0.26 -4.16 15.27
C TYR A 755 -1.07 -3.69 16.49
N ASP A 756 -0.64 -4.02 17.73
CA ASP A 756 -1.27 -3.54 18.96
C ASP A 756 -0.88 -2.09 19.32
N GLN A 757 0.03 -1.49 18.57
CA GLN A 757 0.38 -0.07 18.63
C GLN A 757 -0.36 0.77 17.58
N HIS A 758 -1.28 0.14 16.83
CA HIS A 758 -1.94 0.81 15.70
C HIS A 758 -2.83 1.98 16.17
N PRO A 759 -2.74 3.17 15.53
CA PRO A 759 -3.49 4.38 15.89
C PRO A 759 -5.00 4.23 16.04
N ILE A 760 -5.60 3.25 15.34
CA ILE A 760 -7.04 2.93 15.41
C ILE A 760 -7.54 2.77 16.86
N ILE A 761 -6.70 2.26 17.76
CA ILE A 761 -7.04 2.04 19.17
C ILE A 761 -7.16 3.38 19.92
N ARG A 762 -6.34 4.38 19.57
CA ARG A 762 -6.44 5.74 20.11
C ARG A 762 -7.62 6.50 19.52
N PHE A 763 -7.92 6.30 18.24
CA PHE A 763 -9.05 6.94 17.57
C PHE A 763 -10.39 6.45 18.13
N ASN A 764 -10.49 5.16 18.45
CA ASN A 764 -11.70 4.58 19.02
C ASN A 764 -11.38 3.37 19.90
N ASN A 765 -11.54 3.50 21.22
CA ASN A 765 -11.33 2.42 22.19
C ASN A 765 -12.65 1.81 22.71
N LEU A 766 -13.80 2.16 22.14
CA LEU A 766 -15.10 1.74 22.66
C LEU A 766 -15.28 0.23 22.60
N GLY A 767 -15.31 -0.42 23.77
CA GLY A 767 -15.38 -1.87 23.90
C GLY A 767 -14.04 -2.55 24.18
N LEU A 768 -12.90 -1.86 23.98
CA LEU A 768 -11.57 -2.29 24.43
C LEU A 768 -11.22 -1.80 25.84
N GLU A 769 -11.88 -0.77 26.33
CA GLU A 769 -11.65 -0.21 27.66
C GLU A 769 -12.87 -0.44 28.56
N THR A 770 -12.63 -0.59 29.86
CA THR A 770 -13.67 -0.73 30.90
C THR A 770 -13.64 0.42 31.90
N ASP A 771 -12.54 1.16 31.96
CA ASP A 771 -12.43 2.38 32.75
C ASP A 771 -13.26 3.51 32.11
N ASN A 772 -14.28 3.96 32.83
CA ASN A 772 -15.18 5.02 32.37
C ASN A 772 -14.44 6.34 32.11
N GLU A 773 -13.38 6.67 32.86
CA GLU A 773 -12.62 7.91 32.64
C GLU A 773 -11.92 7.87 31.29
N LYS A 774 -11.21 6.77 30.99
CA LYS A 774 -10.51 6.58 29.71
C LYS A 774 -11.45 6.45 28.50
N ILE A 775 -12.67 5.93 28.70
CA ILE A 775 -13.69 5.94 27.65
C ILE A 775 -14.18 7.36 27.41
N ASN A 776 -14.44 8.13 28.47
CA ASN A 776 -14.90 9.52 28.36
C ASN A 776 -13.84 10.46 27.76
N GLU A 777 -12.56 10.16 27.97
CA GLU A 777 -11.44 10.88 27.35
C GLU A 777 -11.20 10.47 25.89
N SER A 778 -11.71 9.32 25.46
CA SER A 778 -11.54 8.86 24.09
C SER A 778 -12.27 9.77 23.11
N PRO A 779 -11.66 10.12 21.96
CA PRO A 779 -12.33 10.95 20.97
C PRO A 779 -13.48 10.19 20.27
N LEU A 780 -13.51 8.85 20.33
CA LEU A 780 -14.54 8.01 19.73
C LEU A 780 -14.83 8.35 18.26
N ILE A 781 -13.76 8.53 17.48
CA ILE A 781 -13.84 8.84 16.06
C ILE A 781 -14.45 7.65 15.32
N SER A 782 -15.31 7.90 14.32
CA SER A 782 -15.75 6.84 13.41
C SER A 782 -14.56 6.39 12.57
N VAL A 783 -14.18 5.11 12.69
CA VAL A 783 -13.02 4.53 11.99
C VAL A 783 -13.40 3.29 11.21
N SER A 784 -12.66 3.01 10.13
CA SER A 784 -12.82 1.78 9.34
C SER A 784 -11.48 1.06 9.17
N ILE A 785 -11.52 -0.26 9.08
CA ILE A 785 -10.39 -1.10 8.68
C ILE A 785 -10.55 -1.41 7.19
N ASN A 786 -9.50 -1.20 6.42
CA ASN A 786 -9.45 -1.32 4.96
C ASN A 786 -8.10 -1.92 4.51
N THR A 787 -7.94 -2.19 3.21
CA THR A 787 -6.77 -2.90 2.65
C THR A 787 -5.77 -2.06 1.86
N ASP A 788 -6.13 -0.84 1.44
CA ASP A 788 -5.27 0.05 0.63
C ASP A 788 -4.87 -0.53 -0.74
N ASP A 789 -3.61 -0.91 -0.92
CA ASP A 789 -3.08 -1.63 -2.08
C ASP A 789 -2.82 -3.11 -1.71
N GLN A 790 -3.88 -3.91 -1.60
CA GLN A 790 -3.81 -5.30 -1.12
C GLN A 790 -2.79 -6.17 -1.88
N GLY A 791 -2.48 -5.84 -3.13
CA GLY A 791 -1.51 -6.54 -3.95
C GLY A 791 -0.06 -6.27 -3.60
N VAL A 792 0.28 -5.06 -3.14
CA VAL A 792 1.65 -4.69 -2.73
C VAL A 792 1.93 -5.12 -1.29
N PHE A 793 0.89 -5.05 -0.44
CA PHE A 793 0.96 -5.46 0.97
C PHE A 793 0.57 -6.92 1.20
N ASP A 794 0.21 -7.66 0.14
CA ASP A 794 -0.15 -9.09 0.17
C ASP A 794 -1.09 -9.42 1.33
N THR A 795 -2.25 -8.74 1.36
CA THR A 795 -3.23 -8.82 2.46
C THR A 795 -4.67 -8.92 1.94
N MET A 796 -5.62 -9.09 2.85
CA MET A 796 -7.07 -9.10 2.63
C MET A 796 -7.77 -8.48 3.83
N LEU A 797 -8.99 -8.01 3.64
CA LEU A 797 -9.78 -7.36 4.69
C LEU A 797 -9.99 -8.29 5.87
N GLU A 798 -10.38 -9.55 5.65
CA GLU A 798 -10.51 -10.53 6.74
C GLU A 798 -9.18 -10.75 7.50
N ASN A 799 -8.04 -10.66 6.79
CA ASN A 799 -6.70 -10.78 7.38
C ASN A 799 -6.35 -9.55 8.23
N GLU A 800 -6.70 -8.32 7.81
CA GLU A 800 -6.50 -7.11 8.62
C GLU A 800 -7.22 -7.20 9.98
N TYR A 801 -8.47 -7.69 9.98
CA TYR A 801 -9.22 -7.92 11.22
C TYR A 801 -8.56 -8.99 12.08
N ALA A 802 -8.08 -10.09 11.50
CA ALA A 802 -7.43 -11.18 12.24
C ALA A 802 -6.09 -10.75 12.87
N LEU A 803 -5.29 -9.96 12.15
CA LEU A 803 -4.02 -9.40 12.62
C LEU A 803 -4.22 -8.49 13.83
N LEU A 804 -5.17 -7.56 13.74
CA LEU A 804 -5.52 -6.69 14.86
C LEU A 804 -6.09 -7.50 16.04
N ALA A 805 -7.00 -8.45 15.77
CA ALA A 805 -7.61 -9.27 16.81
C ALA A 805 -6.54 -9.97 17.67
N TYR A 806 -5.66 -10.73 17.02
CA TYR A 806 -4.68 -11.52 17.77
C TYR A 806 -3.58 -10.66 18.39
N ALA A 807 -3.21 -9.55 17.76
CA ALA A 807 -2.27 -8.60 18.35
C ALA A 807 -2.82 -7.98 19.64
N LEU A 808 -4.10 -7.61 19.66
CA LEU A 808 -4.77 -7.08 20.85
C LEU A 808 -4.92 -8.14 21.94
N GLU A 809 -5.29 -9.37 21.60
CA GLU A 809 -5.35 -10.48 22.56
C GLU A 809 -3.98 -10.82 23.17
N LYS A 810 -2.87 -10.51 22.48
CA LYS A 810 -1.49 -10.67 22.98
C LYS A 810 -0.91 -9.43 23.65
N SER A 811 -1.63 -8.32 23.64
CA SER A 811 -1.13 -7.06 24.20
C SER A 811 -1.10 -7.14 25.73
N VAL A 812 0.01 -6.72 26.33
CA VAL A 812 0.20 -6.72 27.78
C VAL A 812 0.36 -5.30 28.33
N ASP A 813 0.02 -5.11 29.59
CA ASP A 813 0.29 -3.89 30.34
C ASP A 813 1.75 -3.85 30.84
N GLU A 814 2.11 -2.77 31.54
CA GLU A 814 3.45 -2.57 32.11
C GLU A 814 3.83 -3.63 33.16
N ASN A 815 2.84 -4.32 33.75
CA ASN A 815 3.04 -5.39 34.72
C ASN A 815 3.06 -6.78 34.06
N GLY A 816 3.01 -6.86 32.72
CA GLY A 816 2.99 -8.12 31.97
C GLY A 816 1.65 -8.86 32.02
N ARG A 817 0.55 -8.21 32.43
CA ARG A 817 -0.80 -8.79 32.42
C ARG A 817 -1.49 -8.49 31.11
N ASP A 818 -2.37 -9.39 30.66
CA ASP A 818 -3.16 -9.17 29.45
C ASP A 818 -3.96 -7.88 29.55
N ARG A 819 -3.77 -6.98 28.59
CA ARG A 819 -4.43 -5.68 28.54
C ARG A 819 -5.91 -5.82 28.16
N TYR A 820 -6.21 -6.74 27.26
CA TYR A 820 -7.55 -6.94 26.72
C TYR A 820 -7.97 -8.40 26.84
N LYS A 821 -9.23 -8.62 27.22
CA LYS A 821 -9.83 -9.96 27.15
C LYS A 821 -10.34 -10.22 25.73
N PRO A 822 -10.33 -11.47 25.24
CA PRO A 822 -10.84 -11.81 23.90
C PRO A 822 -12.25 -11.28 23.61
N GLU A 823 -13.16 -11.36 24.59
CA GLU A 823 -14.53 -10.84 24.46
C GLU A 823 -14.57 -9.34 24.13
N MET A 824 -13.68 -8.55 24.72
CA MET A 824 -13.58 -7.11 24.50
C MET A 824 -13.11 -6.82 23.07
N VAL A 825 -12.09 -7.56 22.62
CA VAL A 825 -11.56 -7.48 21.25
C VAL A 825 -12.62 -7.77 20.21
N TYR A 826 -13.38 -8.87 20.35
CA TYR A 826 -14.43 -9.22 19.39
C TYR A 826 -15.57 -8.20 19.35
N ARG A 827 -15.99 -7.67 20.51
CA ARG A 827 -17.02 -6.62 20.56
C ARG A 827 -16.56 -5.34 19.90
N TRP A 828 -15.33 -4.92 20.17
CA TRP A 828 -14.73 -3.76 19.53
C TRP A 828 -14.63 -3.94 18.01
N LEU A 829 -14.13 -5.09 17.52
CA LEU A 829 -14.05 -5.36 16.08
C LEU A 829 -15.43 -5.36 15.40
N ASP A 830 -16.47 -5.90 16.04
CA ASP A 830 -17.83 -5.85 15.50
C ASP A 830 -18.37 -4.41 15.45
N ASN A 831 -18.01 -3.58 16.43
CA ASN A 831 -18.32 -2.14 16.44
C ASN A 831 -17.59 -1.40 15.30
N ILE A 832 -16.27 -1.60 15.15
CA ILE A 832 -15.49 -1.00 14.06
C ILE A 832 -16.01 -1.44 12.69
N ARG A 833 -16.40 -2.71 12.54
CA ARG A 833 -17.04 -3.23 11.33
C ARG A 833 -18.32 -2.46 10.98
N ASN A 834 -19.18 -2.19 11.96
CA ASN A 834 -20.38 -1.39 11.76
C ASN A 834 -20.06 0.06 11.39
N LEU A 835 -19.10 0.70 12.08
CA LEU A 835 -18.65 2.05 11.76
C LEU A 835 -18.13 2.15 10.31
N GLY A 836 -17.40 1.12 9.84
CA GLY A 836 -16.98 1.03 8.45
C GLY A 836 -18.15 0.99 7.46
N ILE A 837 -19.24 0.29 7.78
CA ILE A 837 -20.46 0.27 6.94
C ILE A 837 -21.16 1.64 6.95
N GLU A 838 -21.20 2.32 8.10
CA GLU A 838 -21.80 3.65 8.23
C GLU A 838 -21.03 4.73 7.44
N GLN A 839 -19.77 4.48 7.10
CA GLN A 839 -18.91 5.37 6.30
C GLN A 839 -19.08 5.25 4.78
N VAL A 840 -19.92 4.33 4.29
CA VAL A 840 -20.18 4.14 2.86
C VAL A 840 -20.89 5.38 2.29
N PHE A 841 -20.44 5.84 1.11
CA PHE A 841 -20.98 7.03 0.41
C PHE A 841 -22.29 6.81 -0.35
#